data_AF-A0A8T1MCZ2-F1
#
_entry.id   AF-A0A8T1MCZ2-F1
#
_cell.length_a   1.000
_cell.length_b   1.000
_cell.length_c   1.000
_cell.angle_alpha   90.00
_cell.angle_beta   90.00
_cell.angle_gamma   90.00
#
_symmetry.space_group_name_H-M   'P 1'
#
loop_
_entity.id
_entity.type
_entity.pdbx_description
1 polymer ?
#
loop_
_entity_poly.entity_id
_entity_poly.type
_entity_poly.pdbx_seq_one_letter_code
_entity_poly.pdbx_strand_id
1 'polypeptide(L)'
;MTDHRGLYLLGLEWMEELNLLDEPINHKCSKSHVKRLSESSPSTTELPGQIAELRRRYEELFKPGLGCCSIAQAVLNLKADSKPVFVPDIEQLEYLCEKLYTTDDAELRTQAEKACSSLCERPDCLSLCQLLLQRSAHCYAQLVAATALTKYVSNRDAIIPFTTRLELRDYVLNYLAAHVGLEKFVNQALITLVCRLTKSGWFDISGEDGGFRNILTYASKFIESGQSGAILVGVHLLNSLVSEMNQTTESDMTRVIFLQRKLAASFRDSLLLPILRLSLSLLREADKNIPSLDFNNPEQSFQRENTDNSLHYLLALWQRLVASIPYVQSPDSNLLENAASQVTSAYIEACLASVTQYVNSPTNIQLDSKKSNKSDAGHSSWAGLNSKSSARGDEVADDGHDDECPLDNLTTLLQQLEQFAIIGRCKYSETCGLITRVFDEAASSYEKALNMASQGSTLDANLIRVIRLEEHRLAWLVYMVGALIGSRVNNTTADDDDFDGELVCRVLQLVRLTTNRMTMCSGLSSTNSPGSQNSPLVSEQLNRSSGACRLEMATLSFFEQFRRMYVGESVGRVSRVHQRLADVLGISDDLTVLGVFANKVVTNLKYWTENEPILNRTLNLLSELSRGYTAMRKLLRLEDIQFMLTSHTEENFPFLTTRSDFSSLSTNRQTSVLRLRTTFYTTLARLLMVELGEDENRFLNFMAPLTRNANQLIVALLSGSPSHMTPDQIKNAVVGLARDLRGLSSSLNTKPAYQMLLDWFYPSGFKLCVRALELWALDPLVNASVLKLVGELIHNRNGRLCFDPTVPTGYLLLNELSRIVTTFGVQMIPNTSEISKQSLYPVKLKPIVAALDALKVCLSGNFINFGVFSLFREDSLEKAIGMGVQLMLCISDAELQEFPKVSQSFFSLLEYLVNDHIAFVASLGDAVLSHFLNTIAHSLMSIDTTVAENCCLCLDYILTHLFKLLQQQQQIDSGLSADDAPRLLVLENDVVVGNGLSSSTITNCRMRHYGASKYAVWSTRIPVAEATLLNLIKPGPNQVPNNLNLLRRIMVILLSSVIQEDCRIQFSITHPLLPLILLDSEYYTQLRNRVIASLPTGRQEAVSKLFEKLMDEVEFNLAGANRDKFTQNVSRFKHALGEFIKSSSTKVSDVSAMNNSEQAHTGNTDPSDMEYFCLSSAIVEAAGLGTVL
;
A
#
# COMPACT_ATOMS: atom_id res chain seq x y z
N MET A 1 37.30 10.19 -25.92
CA MET A 1 37.27 8.72 -25.83
C MET A 1 37.75 8.35 -24.43
N THR A 2 36.91 7.96 -23.49
CA THR A 2 35.46 7.82 -23.44
C THR A 2 35.10 8.01 -21.98
N ASP A 3 34.11 8.86 -21.75
CA ASP A 3 33.19 8.89 -20.61
C ASP A 3 33.22 7.65 -19.71
N HIS A 4 33.66 7.83 -18.47
CA HIS A 4 32.76 7.68 -17.33
C HIS A 4 33.40 8.27 -16.08
N ARG A 5 32.61 9.10 -15.38
CA ARG A 5 32.86 9.56 -14.02
C ARG A 5 32.62 8.41 -13.06
N GLY A 6 33.43 8.35 -12.00
CA GLY A 6 33.16 7.57 -10.79
C GLY A 6 34.10 6.39 -10.59
N LEU A 7 35.35 6.67 -10.21
CA LEU A 7 36.20 5.75 -9.44
C LEU A 7 37.30 6.58 -8.76
N TYR A 8 36.96 7.12 -7.59
CA TYR A 8 37.93 7.63 -6.62
C TYR A 8 38.60 6.42 -5.93
N LEU A 9 39.87 6.18 -6.22
CA LEU A 9 40.75 5.27 -5.47
C LEU A 9 41.73 6.15 -4.67
N LEU A 10 41.38 6.47 -3.42
CA LEU A 10 42.28 7.15 -2.49
C LEU A 10 43.27 6.14 -1.91
N GLY A 11 44.57 6.45 -1.96
CA GLY A 11 45.55 5.81 -1.06
C GLY A 11 46.93 5.45 -1.62
N LEU A 12 47.49 6.18 -2.58
CA LEU A 12 48.89 6.01 -3.04
C LEU A 12 49.74 7.29 -2.94
N GLU A 13 49.30 8.28 -2.16
CA GLU A 13 50.00 9.57 -2.05
C GLU A 13 51.37 9.47 -1.32
N TRP A 14 51.61 8.42 -0.53
CA TRP A 14 52.90 8.22 0.16
C TRP A 14 53.96 7.48 -0.67
N MET A 15 53.59 6.80 -1.76
CA MET A 15 54.53 6.11 -2.65
C MET A 15 55.12 7.03 -3.72
N GLU A 16 54.40 8.09 -4.09
CA GLU A 16 54.93 9.24 -4.86
C GLU A 16 55.80 10.14 -3.98
N GLU A 17 55.43 10.41 -2.72
CA GLU A 17 56.24 11.22 -1.80
C GLU A 17 57.56 10.54 -1.37
N LEU A 18 57.62 9.20 -1.39
CA LEU A 18 58.83 8.42 -1.07
C LEU A 18 59.51 7.80 -2.30
N ASN A 19 58.97 8.04 -3.50
CA ASN A 19 59.44 7.59 -4.83
C ASN A 19 59.84 6.10 -4.90
N LEU A 20 59.05 5.24 -4.25
CA LEU A 20 59.25 3.78 -4.15
C LEU A 20 58.50 2.98 -5.21
N LEU A 21 57.98 3.65 -6.25
CA LEU A 21 57.14 3.02 -7.28
C LEU A 21 57.90 2.10 -8.25
N ASP A 22 59.23 2.24 -8.37
CA ASP A 22 60.00 1.47 -9.37
C ASP A 22 61.21 0.68 -8.83
N GLU A 23 61.32 0.37 -7.52
CA GLU A 23 62.34 -0.59 -7.03
C GLU A 23 61.72 -1.85 -6.39
N PRO A 24 62.26 -3.05 -6.69
CA PRO A 24 61.80 -4.29 -6.09
C PRO A 24 62.17 -4.38 -4.59
N ILE A 25 61.17 -4.79 -3.80
CA ILE A 25 61.09 -4.82 -2.33
C ILE A 25 62.30 -5.44 -1.60
N ASN A 26 63.18 -6.19 -2.26
CA ASN A 26 64.15 -7.06 -1.59
C ASN A 26 65.52 -6.44 -1.21
N HIS A 27 65.82 -5.17 -1.51
CA HIS A 27 67.15 -4.59 -1.21
C HIS A 27 67.19 -3.54 -0.07
N LYS A 28 66.08 -3.14 0.57
CA LYS A 28 66.10 -2.31 1.80
C LYS A 28 65.98 -3.11 3.12
N CYS A 29 66.22 -4.42 3.07
CA CYS A 29 66.40 -5.26 4.25
C CYS A 29 67.84 -5.32 4.79
N SER A 30 68.83 -4.67 4.19
CA SER A 30 70.20 -4.78 4.72
C SER A 30 70.64 -3.53 5.48
N LYS A 31 70.33 -3.52 6.80
CA LYS A 31 70.96 -2.72 7.88
C LYS A 31 70.56 -1.24 7.92
N SER A 32 70.31 -0.59 9.05
CA SER A 32 70.20 -0.96 10.47
C SER A 32 69.57 0.25 11.18
N HIS A 33 68.73 0.00 12.18
CA HIS A 33 68.15 0.94 13.16
C HIS A 33 68.80 2.34 13.28
N VAL A 34 67.97 3.39 13.43
CA VAL A 34 67.81 4.11 14.72
C VAL A 34 66.51 4.96 14.75
N LYS A 35 65.77 4.73 15.83
CA LYS A 35 64.66 5.40 16.54
C LYS A 35 64.45 6.94 16.41
N ARG A 36 63.14 7.31 16.46
CA ARG A 36 62.41 8.36 17.26
C ARG A 36 62.95 9.81 17.23
N LEU A 37 62.18 10.90 17.14
CA LEU A 37 60.87 11.29 17.72
C LEU A 37 60.46 12.69 17.15
N SER A 38 59.15 12.98 17.18
CA SER A 38 58.45 14.27 17.44
C SER A 38 58.63 15.54 16.57
N GLU A 39 57.46 16.09 16.22
CA GLU A 39 57.03 17.51 16.16
C GLU A 39 57.26 18.39 14.91
N SER A 40 56.12 18.92 14.44
CA SER A 40 55.87 20.19 13.72
C SER A 40 56.58 20.48 12.39
N SER A 41 55.76 20.57 11.34
CA SER A 41 55.98 21.31 10.08
C SER A 41 56.45 22.77 10.28
N PRO A 42 56.90 23.51 9.23
CA PRO A 42 57.45 23.12 7.92
C PRO A 42 58.76 23.89 7.60
N SER A 43 59.59 23.37 6.68
CA SER A 43 60.32 24.15 5.65
C SER A 43 61.30 23.27 4.89
N THR A 44 61.12 23.27 3.57
CA THR A 44 62.14 23.20 2.51
C THR A 44 63.57 23.39 3.04
N THR A 45 64.60 22.68 2.59
CA THR A 45 64.99 22.58 1.18
C THR A 45 66.21 21.65 1.07
N GLU A 46 66.39 21.09 -0.12
CA GLU A 46 67.65 20.58 -0.67
C GLU A 46 68.06 19.12 -0.41
N LEU A 47 67.38 18.18 -1.09
CA LEU A 47 68.02 16.96 -1.60
C LEU A 47 67.87 16.77 -3.14
N PRO A 48 67.88 17.82 -3.99
CA PRO A 48 67.41 17.76 -5.38
C PRO A 48 68.57 17.43 -6.34
N GLY A 49 69.80 17.23 -5.83
CA GLY A 49 71.00 16.98 -6.64
C GLY A 49 71.46 15.53 -6.69
N GLN A 50 71.10 14.67 -5.71
CA GLN A 50 71.67 13.31 -5.59
C GLN A 50 70.78 12.19 -6.13
N ILE A 51 69.46 12.40 -6.21
CA ILE A 51 68.52 11.45 -6.83
C ILE A 51 68.65 11.45 -8.37
N ALA A 52 69.00 12.61 -8.96
CA ALA A 52 69.25 12.75 -10.40
C ALA A 52 70.47 11.94 -10.91
N GLU A 53 71.44 11.67 -10.03
CA GLU A 53 72.65 10.90 -10.36
C GLU A 53 72.44 9.37 -10.22
N LEU A 54 71.45 8.94 -9.42
CA LEU A 54 71.21 7.52 -9.11
C LEU A 54 70.43 6.77 -10.20
N ARG A 55 69.39 7.33 -10.83
CA ARG A 55 68.70 6.63 -11.94
C ARG A 55 69.45 6.67 -13.27
N ARG A 56 70.38 7.63 -13.44
CA ARG A 56 71.33 7.61 -14.57
C ARG A 56 72.27 6.39 -14.54
N ARG A 57 72.33 5.64 -13.42
CA ARG A 57 73.35 4.60 -13.17
C ARG A 57 72.80 3.16 -13.09
N TYR A 58 71.50 2.96 -12.86
CA TYR A 58 70.84 1.65 -12.62
C TYR A 58 70.04 1.16 -13.84
N GLU A 59 70.71 1.06 -14.99
CA GLU A 59 70.10 1.05 -16.34
C GLU A 59 69.76 -0.32 -16.95
N GLU A 60 70.39 -1.45 -16.59
CA GLU A 60 70.27 -2.69 -17.41
C GLU A 60 69.42 -3.82 -16.82
N LEU A 61 68.68 -3.50 -15.77
CA LEU A 61 68.70 -4.41 -14.65
C LEU A 61 67.55 -3.95 -13.72
N PHE A 62 66.80 -4.82 -13.10
CA PHE A 62 67.39 -6.00 -12.55
C PHE A 62 66.29 -7.07 -12.38
N LYS A 63 65.57 -7.68 -13.35
CA LYS A 63 65.62 -7.87 -14.82
C LYS A 63 64.22 -8.42 -15.26
N PRO A 64 63.93 -8.73 -16.55
CA PRO A 64 62.58 -8.62 -17.14
C PRO A 64 61.68 -9.85 -16.93
N GLY A 65 60.37 -9.60 -16.72
CA GLY A 65 59.37 -10.67 -16.71
C GLY A 65 57.97 -10.31 -16.17
N LEU A 66 57.82 -9.33 -15.28
CA LEU A 66 56.51 -8.82 -14.85
C LEU A 66 56.69 -7.42 -14.24
N GLY A 67 56.20 -6.42 -14.96
CA GLY A 67 56.12 -5.03 -14.53
C GLY A 67 54.77 -4.46 -14.97
N CYS A 68 54.19 -3.66 -14.09
CA CYS A 68 52.81 -3.21 -14.09
C CYS A 68 52.39 -2.39 -15.33
N CYS A 69 51.07 -2.44 -15.58
CA CYS A 69 50.40 -1.89 -16.75
C CYS A 69 50.62 -0.39 -16.95
N SER A 70 50.96 0.00 -18.18
CA SER A 70 50.53 1.27 -18.75
C SER A 70 49.91 1.00 -20.12
N ILE A 71 48.88 1.78 -20.43
CA ILE A 71 47.91 1.60 -21.51
C ILE A 71 48.57 1.27 -22.87
N ALA A 72 48.22 0.10 -23.43
CA ALA A 72 48.16 -0.19 -24.87
C ALA A 72 47.44 -1.53 -25.05
N GLN A 73 46.66 -1.70 -26.13
CA GLN A 73 46.04 -2.96 -26.50
C GLN A 73 47.04 -4.13 -26.41
N ALA A 74 46.90 -4.98 -25.39
CA ALA A 74 47.71 -6.17 -25.23
C ALA A 74 46.80 -7.39 -25.33
N VAL A 75 46.91 -8.13 -26.43
CA VAL A 75 46.31 -9.46 -26.57
C VAL A 75 47.20 -10.43 -25.80
N LEU A 76 46.64 -11.02 -24.73
CA LEU A 76 47.27 -12.09 -23.96
C LEU A 76 47.23 -13.40 -24.76
N ASN A 77 48.37 -13.82 -25.30
CA ASN A 77 48.51 -15.18 -25.87
C ASN A 77 48.77 -16.17 -24.72
N LEU A 78 47.71 -16.85 -24.30
CA LEU A 78 47.78 -18.01 -23.42
C LEU A 78 48.39 -19.20 -24.18
N LYS A 79 49.10 -20.10 -23.48
CA LYS A 79 49.47 -21.40 -24.08
C LYS A 79 48.18 -22.13 -24.49
N ALA A 80 48.27 -22.95 -25.54
CA ALA A 80 47.12 -23.52 -26.26
C ALA A 80 46.08 -24.28 -25.39
N ASP A 81 46.38 -24.60 -24.11
CA ASP A 81 45.47 -25.31 -23.19
C ASP A 81 45.32 -24.68 -21.79
N SER A 82 45.78 -23.43 -21.55
CA SER A 82 45.65 -22.78 -20.24
C SER A 82 44.43 -21.85 -20.17
N LYS A 83 43.39 -22.24 -19.40
CA LYS A 83 42.22 -21.41 -19.08
C LYS A 83 42.46 -20.60 -17.79
N PRO A 84 42.32 -19.26 -17.78
CA PRO A 84 42.38 -18.47 -16.55
C PRO A 84 41.09 -18.64 -15.73
N VAL A 85 41.21 -19.01 -14.45
CA VAL A 85 40.11 -18.98 -13.48
C VAL A 85 40.20 -17.65 -12.74
N PHE A 86 39.29 -16.72 -13.03
CA PHE A 86 39.12 -15.50 -12.26
C PHE A 86 38.34 -15.81 -10.98
N VAL A 87 39.04 -15.95 -9.86
CA VAL A 87 38.42 -15.95 -8.53
C VAL A 87 38.24 -14.48 -8.13
N PRO A 88 37.02 -13.95 -7.94
CA PRO A 88 36.86 -12.63 -7.34
C PRO A 88 37.41 -12.66 -5.91
N ASP A 89 38.13 -11.62 -5.49
CA ASP A 89 38.63 -11.51 -4.12
C ASP A 89 37.44 -11.58 -3.14
N ILE A 90 37.32 -12.69 -2.42
CA ILE A 90 36.23 -12.93 -1.46
C ILE A 90 36.21 -11.82 -0.39
N GLU A 91 37.36 -11.22 -0.07
CA GLU A 91 37.46 -10.07 0.84
C GLU A 91 36.73 -8.83 0.32
N GLN A 92 36.80 -8.59 -1.00
CA GLN A 92 36.06 -7.51 -1.63
C GLN A 92 34.55 -7.79 -1.61
N LEU A 93 34.14 -9.05 -1.81
CA LEU A 93 32.73 -9.44 -1.75
C LEU A 93 32.18 -9.32 -0.33
N GLU A 94 32.93 -9.73 0.69
CA GLU A 94 32.58 -9.54 2.11
C GLU A 94 32.42 -8.06 2.46
N TYR A 95 33.35 -7.22 2.01
CA TYR A 95 33.25 -5.76 2.16
C TYR A 95 31.99 -5.20 1.51
N LEU A 96 31.67 -5.60 0.27
CA LEU A 96 30.45 -5.15 -0.41
C LEU A 96 29.18 -5.63 0.30
N CYS A 97 29.15 -6.87 0.81
CA CYS A 97 28.03 -7.38 1.60
C CYS A 97 27.80 -6.55 2.87
N GLU A 98 28.87 -6.13 3.56
CA GLU A 98 28.78 -5.26 4.73
C GLU A 98 28.31 -3.85 4.35
N LYS A 99 28.87 -3.28 3.28
CA LYS A 99 28.56 -1.92 2.82
C LYS A 99 27.15 -1.77 2.27
N LEU A 100 26.52 -2.85 1.81
CA LEU A 100 25.11 -2.85 1.42
C LEU A 100 24.18 -2.36 2.55
N TYR A 101 24.49 -2.70 3.82
CA TYR A 101 23.65 -2.40 4.97
C TYR A 101 24.18 -1.28 5.87
N THR A 102 25.48 -0.97 5.82
CA THR A 102 26.13 -0.03 6.78
C THR A 102 26.41 1.36 6.22
N THR A 103 26.42 1.52 4.89
CA THR A 103 26.88 2.74 4.20
C THR A 103 25.78 3.79 4.09
N ASP A 104 26.14 5.08 4.21
CA ASP A 104 25.24 6.23 3.94
C ASP A 104 25.30 6.72 2.48
N ASP A 105 26.44 6.52 1.82
CA ASP A 105 26.66 6.79 0.40
C ASP A 105 25.76 5.93 -0.51
N ALA A 106 25.01 6.61 -1.39
CA ALA A 106 24.07 5.99 -2.32
C ALA A 106 24.76 5.28 -3.50
N GLU A 107 25.90 5.78 -3.97
CA GLU A 107 26.61 5.18 -5.11
C GLU A 107 27.24 3.85 -4.72
N LEU A 108 27.94 3.81 -3.58
CA LEU A 108 28.54 2.59 -3.05
C LEU A 108 27.49 1.54 -2.67
N ARG A 109 26.32 1.95 -2.15
CA ARG A 109 25.20 1.03 -1.87
C ARG A 109 24.65 0.39 -3.14
N THR A 110 24.50 1.16 -4.20
CA THR A 110 24.03 0.67 -5.52
C THR A 110 25.03 -0.33 -6.12
N GLN A 111 26.32 -0.06 -5.98
CA GLN A 111 27.38 -0.97 -6.42
C GLN A 111 27.35 -2.29 -5.62
N ALA A 112 27.23 -2.21 -4.30
CA ALA A 112 27.12 -3.36 -3.42
C ALA A 112 25.86 -4.20 -3.72
N GLU A 113 24.72 -3.56 -3.99
CA GLU A 113 23.46 -4.22 -4.33
C GLU A 113 23.56 -4.99 -5.64
N LYS A 114 24.14 -4.37 -6.68
CA LYS A 114 24.38 -5.03 -7.97
C LYS A 114 25.28 -6.25 -7.82
N ALA A 115 26.38 -6.12 -7.07
CA ALA A 115 27.32 -7.21 -6.83
C ALA A 115 26.66 -8.38 -6.08
N CYS A 116 25.94 -8.10 -4.99
CA CYS A 116 25.27 -9.13 -4.18
C CYS A 116 24.11 -9.80 -4.92
N SER A 117 23.35 -9.05 -5.74
CA SER A 117 22.20 -9.59 -6.50
C SER A 117 22.64 -10.51 -7.62
N SER A 118 23.74 -10.15 -8.31
CA SER A 118 24.30 -10.97 -9.40
C SER A 118 24.91 -12.31 -8.92
N LEU A 119 25.13 -12.48 -7.61
CA LEU A 119 25.76 -13.69 -7.04
C LEU A 119 24.99 -14.98 -7.37
N CYS A 120 23.66 -14.93 -7.42
CA CYS A 120 22.82 -16.11 -7.70
C CYS A 120 22.80 -16.52 -9.18
N GLU A 121 23.24 -15.65 -10.08
CA GLU A 121 23.30 -15.91 -11.53
C GLU A 121 24.65 -16.54 -11.92
N ARG A 122 25.64 -16.52 -11.02
CA ARG A 122 26.98 -17.02 -11.30
C ARG A 122 27.06 -18.55 -11.26
N PRO A 123 27.85 -19.18 -12.14
CA PRO A 123 28.02 -20.64 -12.16
C PRO A 123 28.76 -21.19 -10.93
N ASP A 124 29.59 -20.36 -10.27
CA ASP A 124 30.36 -20.69 -9.06
C ASP A 124 29.61 -20.33 -7.75
N CYS A 125 28.32 -19.97 -7.82
CA CYS A 125 27.51 -19.51 -6.70
C CYS A 125 27.56 -20.46 -5.49
N LEU A 126 27.41 -21.77 -5.71
CA LEU A 126 27.40 -22.77 -4.65
C LEU A 126 28.70 -22.78 -3.85
N SER A 127 29.83 -22.90 -4.55
CA SER A 127 31.17 -22.92 -3.93
C SER A 127 31.51 -21.59 -3.26
N LEU A 128 31.15 -20.46 -3.88
CA LEU A 128 31.46 -19.13 -3.37
C LEU A 128 30.64 -18.82 -2.11
N CYS A 129 29.35 -19.16 -2.10
CA CYS A 129 28.49 -18.98 -0.92
C CYS A 129 28.86 -19.93 0.23
N GLN A 130 29.26 -21.18 -0.06
CA GLN A 130 29.79 -22.07 0.98
C GLN A 130 31.07 -21.51 1.60
N LEU A 131 31.99 -20.98 0.77
CA LEU A 131 33.22 -20.38 1.26
C LEU A 131 32.95 -19.10 2.07
N LEU A 132 32.02 -18.25 1.64
CA LEU A 132 31.54 -17.11 2.43
C LEU A 132 30.99 -17.55 3.79
N LEU A 133 30.19 -18.61 3.84
CA LEU A 133 29.65 -19.13 5.11
C LEU A 133 30.76 -19.69 6.02
N GLN A 134 31.80 -20.32 5.48
CA GLN A 134 32.91 -20.87 6.29
C GLN A 134 33.88 -19.79 6.80
N ARG A 135 34.14 -18.77 5.99
CA ARG A 135 35.20 -17.79 6.23
C ARG A 135 34.70 -16.52 6.90
N SER A 136 33.52 -16.04 6.50
CA SER A 136 33.07 -14.72 6.92
C SER A 136 32.53 -14.74 8.36
N ALA A 137 33.11 -13.87 9.20
CA ALA A 137 32.57 -13.58 10.53
C ALA A 137 31.44 -12.53 10.49
N HIS A 138 31.21 -11.90 9.34
CA HIS A 138 30.23 -10.83 9.16
C HIS A 138 28.83 -11.40 8.89
N CYS A 139 27.86 -11.05 9.74
CA CYS A 139 26.47 -11.49 9.64
C CYS A 139 25.79 -11.10 8.31
N TYR A 140 26.15 -9.96 7.71
CA TYR A 140 25.63 -9.53 6.41
C TYR A 140 26.12 -10.40 5.26
N ALA A 141 27.39 -10.83 5.27
CA ALA A 141 27.93 -11.74 4.26
C ALA A 141 27.26 -13.12 4.34
N GLN A 142 27.04 -13.62 5.56
CA GLN A 142 26.28 -14.86 5.79
C GLN A 142 24.83 -14.76 5.30
N LEU A 143 24.17 -13.62 5.54
CA LEU A 143 22.82 -13.35 5.03
C LEU A 143 22.76 -13.34 3.50
N VAL A 144 23.69 -12.63 2.85
CA VAL A 144 23.76 -12.56 1.38
C VAL A 144 24.04 -13.95 0.79
N ALA A 145 24.95 -14.73 1.38
CA ALA A 145 25.23 -16.10 0.95
C ALA A 145 23.98 -17.00 1.07
N ALA A 146 23.29 -16.97 2.21
CA ALA A 146 22.07 -17.76 2.43
C ALA A 146 20.94 -17.37 1.47
N THR A 147 20.75 -16.07 1.22
CA THR A 147 19.69 -15.57 0.31
C THR A 147 20.03 -15.84 -1.16
N ALA A 148 21.30 -15.71 -1.57
CA ALA A 148 21.75 -16.06 -2.90
C ALA A 148 21.57 -17.55 -3.19
N LEU A 149 21.97 -18.43 -2.25
CA LEU A 149 21.71 -19.88 -2.34
C LEU A 149 20.21 -20.19 -2.41
N THR A 150 19.38 -19.47 -1.66
CA THR A 150 17.93 -19.67 -1.69
C THR A 150 17.35 -19.33 -3.06
N LYS A 151 17.79 -18.22 -3.67
CA LYS A 151 17.40 -17.83 -5.03
C LYS A 151 17.92 -18.85 -6.05
N TYR A 152 19.18 -19.28 -5.94
CA TYR A 152 19.80 -20.27 -6.81
C TYR A 152 19.04 -21.60 -6.82
N VAL A 153 18.66 -22.12 -5.66
CA VAL A 153 17.88 -23.37 -5.53
C VAL A 153 16.42 -23.21 -5.97
N SER A 154 15.86 -22.00 -5.83
CA SER A 154 14.48 -21.71 -6.23
C SER A 154 14.35 -21.44 -7.73
N ASN A 155 15.46 -21.18 -8.42
CA ASN A 155 15.50 -20.97 -9.86
C ASN A 155 15.11 -22.26 -10.60
N ARG A 156 14.02 -22.23 -11.36
CA ARG A 156 13.53 -23.39 -12.12
C ARG A 156 14.42 -23.76 -13.30
N ASP A 157 15.29 -22.85 -13.73
CA ASP A 157 16.21 -23.03 -14.85
C ASP A 157 17.51 -23.73 -14.41
N ALA A 158 17.82 -23.70 -13.11
CA ALA A 158 18.92 -24.44 -12.51
C ALA A 158 18.53 -25.89 -12.21
N ILE A 159 18.85 -26.82 -13.12
CA ILE A 159 18.79 -28.24 -12.80
C ILE A 159 19.96 -28.58 -11.86
N ILE A 160 19.69 -28.51 -10.56
CA ILE A 160 20.65 -28.93 -9.52
C ILE A 160 20.43 -30.43 -9.24
N PRO A 161 21.48 -31.27 -9.39
CA PRO A 161 21.40 -32.70 -9.08
C PRO A 161 20.86 -32.96 -7.67
N PHE A 162 20.11 -34.05 -7.52
CA PHE A 162 19.55 -34.47 -6.23
C PHE A 162 20.62 -34.59 -5.13
N THR A 163 21.76 -35.21 -5.45
CA THR A 163 22.89 -35.40 -4.53
C THR A 163 23.42 -34.08 -4.01
N THR A 164 23.66 -33.11 -4.89
CA THR A 164 24.15 -31.77 -4.54
C THR A 164 23.15 -30.98 -3.69
N ARG A 165 21.83 -31.11 -3.96
CA ARG A 165 20.79 -30.48 -3.13
C ARG A 165 20.77 -31.08 -1.71
N LEU A 166 20.98 -32.38 -1.59
CA LEU A 166 20.99 -33.07 -0.30
C LEU A 166 22.25 -32.74 0.50
N GLU A 167 23.42 -32.72 -0.14
CA GLU A 167 24.69 -32.26 0.45
C GLU A 167 24.60 -30.81 0.95
N LEU A 168 23.99 -29.92 0.16
CA LEU A 168 23.80 -28.52 0.56
C LEU A 168 22.88 -28.39 1.79
N ARG A 169 21.79 -29.16 1.82
CA ARG A 169 20.89 -29.19 2.99
C ARG A 169 21.65 -29.64 4.24
N ASP A 170 22.39 -30.74 4.14
CA ASP A 170 23.12 -31.32 5.28
C ASP A 170 24.25 -30.40 5.74
N TYR A 171 24.93 -29.74 4.81
CA TYR A 171 25.91 -28.70 5.11
C TYR A 171 25.29 -27.55 5.92
N VAL A 172 24.15 -27.00 5.48
CA VAL A 172 23.51 -25.87 6.18
C VAL A 172 22.98 -26.30 7.56
N LEU A 173 22.43 -27.51 7.68
CA LEU A 173 22.00 -28.06 8.97
C LEU A 173 23.19 -28.23 9.94
N ASN A 174 24.32 -28.77 9.46
CA ASN A 174 25.53 -28.90 10.29
C ASN A 174 26.12 -27.54 10.66
N TYR A 175 26.06 -26.56 9.76
CA TYR A 175 26.48 -25.18 10.02
C TYR A 175 25.64 -24.54 11.14
N LEU A 176 24.31 -24.69 11.09
CA LEU A 176 23.41 -24.23 12.16
C LEU A 176 23.68 -24.93 13.50
N ALA A 177 24.08 -26.20 13.48
CA ALA A 177 24.44 -26.94 14.69
C ALA A 177 25.78 -26.50 15.29
N ALA A 178 26.76 -26.15 14.45
CA ALA A 178 28.07 -25.68 14.90
C ALA A 178 28.04 -24.23 15.42
N HIS A 179 27.11 -23.40 14.93
CA HIS A 179 27.06 -21.96 15.23
C HIS A 179 25.74 -21.55 15.92
N VAL A 180 25.62 -21.88 17.20
CA VAL A 180 24.40 -21.60 18.01
C VAL A 180 24.22 -20.10 18.34
N GLY A 181 25.25 -19.26 18.16
CA GLY A 181 25.25 -17.82 18.45
C GLY A 181 25.03 -16.90 17.24
N LEU A 182 24.52 -17.39 16.12
CA LEU A 182 24.28 -16.57 14.92
C LEU A 182 23.18 -15.51 15.16
N GLU A 183 23.30 -14.39 14.45
CA GLU A 183 22.27 -13.34 14.42
C GLU A 183 20.90 -13.89 13.97
N LYS A 184 19.82 -13.38 14.57
CA LYS A 184 18.44 -13.90 14.35
C LYS A 184 18.04 -13.90 12.87
N PHE A 185 18.40 -12.85 12.13
CA PHE A 185 18.08 -12.72 10.71
C PHE A 185 18.90 -13.68 9.81
N VAL A 186 20.12 -14.04 10.22
CA VAL A 186 20.95 -15.03 9.51
C VAL A 186 20.39 -16.42 9.72
N ASN A 187 20.00 -16.75 10.97
CA ASN A 187 19.31 -18.00 11.30
C ASN A 187 18.03 -18.17 10.47
N GLN A 188 17.19 -17.14 10.39
CA GLN A 188 15.99 -17.14 9.56
C GLN A 188 16.31 -17.42 8.08
N ALA A 189 17.34 -16.79 7.52
CA ALA A 189 17.71 -16.97 6.12
C ALA A 189 18.20 -18.39 5.81
N LEU A 190 19.07 -18.96 6.66
CA LEU A 190 19.56 -20.33 6.54
C LEU A 190 18.45 -21.36 6.72
N ILE A 191 17.54 -21.16 7.68
CA ILE A 191 16.37 -22.01 7.88
C ILE A 191 15.44 -21.96 6.66
N THR A 192 15.25 -20.77 6.08
CA THR A 192 14.44 -20.59 4.86
C THR A 192 15.05 -21.37 3.69
N LEU A 193 16.37 -21.34 3.52
CA LEU A 193 17.09 -22.15 2.53
C LEU A 193 16.82 -23.66 2.71
N VAL A 194 16.94 -24.16 3.95
CA VAL A 194 16.67 -25.58 4.27
C VAL A 194 15.22 -25.96 3.97
N CYS A 195 14.26 -25.10 4.32
CA CYS A 195 12.84 -25.35 4.07
C CYS A 195 12.53 -25.36 2.57
N ARG A 196 13.11 -24.44 1.80
CA ARG A 196 13.00 -24.38 0.33
C ARG A 196 13.59 -25.61 -0.35
N LEU A 197 14.78 -26.05 0.08
CA LEU A 197 15.40 -27.31 -0.37
C LEU A 197 14.52 -28.53 -0.05
N THR A 198 13.95 -28.57 1.15
CA THR A 198 13.08 -29.66 1.58
C THR A 198 11.77 -29.72 0.80
N LYS A 199 11.18 -28.56 0.48
CA LYS A 199 9.99 -28.45 -0.36
C LYS A 199 10.27 -28.88 -1.80
N SER A 200 11.39 -28.43 -2.39
CA SER A 200 11.75 -28.78 -3.77
C SER A 200 12.13 -30.26 -3.91
N GLY A 201 12.75 -30.85 -2.87
CA GLY A 201 13.14 -32.25 -2.82
C GLY A 201 12.11 -33.22 -2.21
N TRP A 202 10.90 -32.77 -1.87
CA TRP A 202 9.94 -33.56 -1.05
C TRP A 202 9.54 -34.93 -1.62
N PHE A 203 9.53 -35.04 -2.96
CA PHE A 203 9.21 -36.28 -3.69
C PHE A 203 10.44 -36.99 -4.26
N ASP A 204 11.64 -36.44 -4.07
CA ASP A 204 12.87 -37.04 -4.54
C ASP A 204 13.32 -38.09 -3.51
N ILE A 205 13.01 -39.37 -3.78
CA ILE A 205 13.29 -40.48 -2.88
C ILE A 205 14.50 -41.26 -3.41
N SER A 206 15.57 -41.36 -2.59
CA SER A 206 16.70 -42.25 -2.84
C SER A 206 17.01 -43.08 -1.58
N GLY A 207 16.81 -44.40 -1.63
CA GLY A 207 17.22 -45.33 -0.57
C GLY A 207 16.31 -45.41 0.67
N GLU A 208 16.71 -46.22 1.66
CA GLU A 208 15.96 -46.51 2.90
C GLU A 208 15.94 -45.33 3.90
N ASP A 209 16.82 -44.32 3.74
CA ASP A 209 17.02 -43.21 4.69
C ASP A 209 16.06 -42.00 4.53
N GLY A 210 15.03 -42.11 3.68
CA GLY A 210 13.94 -41.12 3.62
C GLY A 210 14.29 -39.75 3.02
N GLY A 211 15.50 -39.54 2.49
CA GLY A 211 15.89 -38.36 1.71
C GLY A 211 15.58 -37.02 2.39
N PHE A 212 14.80 -36.16 1.73
CA PHE A 212 14.36 -34.85 2.27
C PHE A 212 13.34 -34.93 3.41
N ARG A 213 12.76 -36.10 3.69
CA ARG A 213 11.71 -36.27 4.72
C ARG A 213 12.27 -36.50 6.13
N ASN A 214 13.56 -36.77 6.27
CA ASN A 214 14.23 -36.97 7.56
C ASN A 214 14.46 -35.66 8.36
N ILE A 215 13.98 -34.52 7.86
CA ILE A 215 14.13 -33.19 8.48
C ILE A 215 13.64 -33.12 9.93
N LEU A 216 12.60 -33.89 10.29
CA LEU A 216 12.09 -33.97 11.65
C LEU A 216 13.13 -34.57 12.61
N THR A 217 13.88 -35.58 12.18
CA THR A 217 14.93 -36.22 12.99
C THR A 217 16.05 -35.21 13.30
N TYR A 218 16.41 -34.36 12.33
CA TYR A 218 17.38 -33.30 12.57
C TYR A 218 16.84 -32.24 13.55
N ALA A 219 15.61 -31.78 13.34
CA ALA A 219 14.97 -30.83 14.27
C ALA A 219 14.88 -31.38 15.70
N SER A 220 14.55 -32.67 15.88
CA SER A 220 14.57 -33.34 17.18
C SER A 220 15.96 -33.35 17.82
N LYS A 221 17.03 -33.62 17.06
CA LYS A 221 18.41 -33.57 17.58
C LYS A 221 18.80 -32.17 18.07
N PHE A 222 18.38 -31.11 17.38
CA PHE A 222 18.59 -29.74 17.85
C PHE A 222 17.91 -29.49 19.20
N ILE A 223 16.69 -30.00 19.36
CA ILE A 223 15.89 -29.85 20.58
C ILE A 223 16.47 -30.67 21.74
N GLU A 224 16.90 -31.91 21.48
CA GLU A 224 17.48 -32.82 22.49
C GLU A 224 18.87 -32.40 22.97
N SER A 225 19.54 -31.45 22.29
CA SER A 225 20.87 -30.96 22.67
C SER A 225 20.92 -30.19 24.00
N GLY A 226 19.76 -29.73 24.51
CA GLY A 226 19.64 -29.05 25.80
C GLY A 226 20.16 -27.59 25.83
N GLN A 227 20.71 -27.08 24.74
CA GLN A 227 21.15 -25.68 24.63
C GLN A 227 20.00 -24.77 24.18
N SER A 228 19.72 -23.68 24.90
CA SER A 228 18.59 -22.78 24.62
C SER A 228 18.59 -22.25 23.19
N GLY A 229 19.76 -21.91 22.62
CA GLY A 229 19.87 -21.45 21.24
C GLY A 229 19.56 -22.53 20.20
N ALA A 230 20.02 -23.77 20.42
CA ALA A 230 19.76 -24.89 19.53
C ALA A 230 18.29 -25.33 19.54
N ILE A 231 17.64 -25.29 20.72
CA ILE A 231 16.19 -25.53 20.85
C ILE A 231 15.40 -24.51 20.02
N LEU A 232 15.75 -23.21 20.12
CA LEU A 232 15.10 -22.16 19.34
C LEU A 232 15.27 -22.37 17.82
N VAL A 233 16.46 -22.76 17.37
CA VAL A 233 16.73 -23.09 15.96
C VAL A 233 15.88 -24.28 15.50
N GLY A 234 15.79 -25.35 16.30
CA GLY A 234 14.96 -26.51 15.99
C GLY A 234 13.47 -26.18 15.90
N VAL A 235 12.92 -25.42 16.84
CA VAL A 235 11.52 -24.97 16.82
C VAL A 235 11.26 -24.02 15.64
N HIS A 236 12.18 -23.10 15.37
CA HIS A 236 12.06 -22.15 14.28
C HIS A 236 12.12 -22.83 12.91
N LEU A 237 12.95 -23.87 12.76
CA LEU A 237 13.00 -24.73 11.58
C LEU A 237 11.66 -25.42 11.33
N LEU A 238 11.05 -26.02 12.35
CA LEU A 238 9.74 -26.67 12.23
C LEU A 238 8.64 -25.68 11.84
N ASN A 239 8.59 -24.51 12.48
CA ASN A 239 7.61 -23.47 12.16
C ASN A 239 7.76 -22.97 10.71
N SER A 240 9.00 -22.67 10.29
CA SER A 240 9.29 -22.21 8.94
C SER A 240 8.97 -23.29 7.90
N LEU A 241 9.21 -24.57 8.21
CA LEU A 241 8.88 -25.69 7.34
C LEU A 241 7.37 -25.81 7.12
N VAL A 242 6.57 -25.76 8.19
CA VAL A 242 5.10 -25.81 8.09
C VAL A 242 4.56 -24.62 7.27
N SER A 243 5.13 -23.43 7.45
CA SER A 243 4.77 -22.24 6.66
C SER A 243 5.12 -22.43 5.18
N GLU A 244 6.37 -22.81 4.88
CA GLU A 244 6.87 -22.98 3.51
C GLU A 244 6.09 -24.05 2.74
N MET A 245 5.73 -25.17 3.38
CA MET A 245 4.92 -26.23 2.78
C MET A 245 3.50 -25.79 2.43
N ASN A 246 2.98 -24.71 3.04
CA ASN A 246 1.66 -24.15 2.78
C ASN A 246 1.66 -22.96 1.79
N GLN A 247 2.82 -22.36 1.48
CA GLN A 247 2.91 -21.20 0.58
C GLN A 247 2.84 -21.58 -0.92
N THR A 248 2.05 -20.84 -1.70
CA THR A 248 2.03 -20.88 -3.17
C THR A 248 2.89 -19.75 -3.74
N THR A 249 3.97 -20.07 -4.48
CA THR A 249 4.75 -19.09 -5.24
C THR A 249 4.02 -18.73 -6.54
N GLU A 250 3.96 -17.43 -6.90
CA GLU A 250 3.03 -16.84 -7.88
C GLU A 250 3.28 -17.16 -9.37
N SER A 251 4.18 -18.06 -9.75
CA SER A 251 4.54 -18.32 -11.16
C SER A 251 3.95 -19.63 -11.74
N ASP A 252 2.72 -19.53 -12.28
CA ASP A 252 1.92 -20.51 -13.06
C ASP A 252 0.81 -21.28 -12.31
N MET A 253 -0.43 -20.82 -12.50
CA MET A 253 -1.55 -21.10 -11.59
C MET A 253 -2.21 -22.50 -11.71
N THR A 254 -1.93 -23.34 -12.72
CA THR A 254 -2.75 -24.58 -12.92
C THR A 254 -2.03 -25.88 -12.60
N ARG A 255 -0.80 -26.10 -13.09
CA ARG A 255 0.00 -27.31 -12.77
C ARG A 255 0.65 -27.25 -11.38
N VAL A 256 1.06 -26.05 -10.94
CA VAL A 256 1.69 -25.83 -9.63
C VAL A 256 0.70 -26.06 -8.49
N ILE A 257 -0.58 -25.67 -8.65
CA ILE A 257 -1.60 -25.90 -7.62
C ILE A 257 -1.85 -27.40 -7.37
N PHE A 258 -1.89 -28.22 -8.42
CA PHE A 258 -2.07 -29.67 -8.25
C PHE A 258 -0.87 -30.30 -7.51
N LEU A 259 0.36 -29.98 -7.93
CA LEU A 259 1.56 -30.51 -7.30
C LEU A 259 1.70 -30.03 -5.85
N GLN A 260 1.39 -28.77 -5.58
CA GLN A 260 1.39 -28.19 -4.25
C GLN A 260 0.33 -28.81 -3.34
N ARG A 261 -0.89 -29.07 -3.85
CA ARG A 261 -1.92 -29.79 -3.09
C ARG A 261 -1.49 -31.22 -2.75
N LYS A 262 -0.84 -31.91 -3.68
CA LYS A 262 -0.27 -33.24 -3.46
C LYS A 262 0.85 -33.22 -2.42
N LEU A 263 1.75 -32.24 -2.49
CA LEU A 263 2.83 -32.01 -1.53
C LEU A 263 2.27 -31.72 -0.13
N ALA A 264 1.33 -30.79 -0.01
CA ALA A 264 0.69 -30.44 1.26
C ALA A 264 -0.06 -31.62 1.88
N ALA A 265 -0.78 -32.40 1.08
CA ALA A 265 -1.45 -33.63 1.54
C ALA A 265 -0.44 -34.67 2.06
N SER A 266 0.64 -34.92 1.30
CA SER A 266 1.69 -35.84 1.71
C SER A 266 2.42 -35.38 2.99
N PHE A 267 2.69 -34.08 3.13
CA PHE A 267 3.31 -33.50 4.33
C PHE A 267 2.40 -33.62 5.56
N ARG A 268 1.10 -33.31 5.41
CA ARG A 268 0.08 -33.45 6.45
C ARG A 268 0.05 -34.88 6.98
N ASP A 269 0.02 -35.87 6.09
CA ASP A 269 -0.15 -37.27 6.47
C ASP A 269 1.16 -37.89 7.02
N SER A 270 2.33 -37.32 6.69
CA SER A 270 3.64 -37.89 7.08
C SER A 270 4.29 -37.22 8.30
N LEU A 271 4.38 -35.88 8.35
CA LEU A 271 5.19 -35.16 9.35
C LEU A 271 4.39 -34.22 10.25
N LEU A 272 3.21 -33.75 9.86
CA LEU A 272 2.49 -32.72 10.63
C LEU A 272 2.06 -33.20 12.02
N LEU A 273 1.53 -34.43 12.14
CA LEU A 273 1.13 -34.99 13.44
C LEU A 273 2.32 -35.22 14.38
N PRO A 274 3.45 -35.82 13.94
CA PRO A 274 4.68 -35.87 14.73
C PRO A 274 5.18 -34.50 15.19
N ILE A 275 5.18 -33.49 14.32
CA ILE A 275 5.56 -32.11 14.65
C ILE A 275 4.67 -31.56 15.77
N LEU A 276 3.35 -31.71 15.63
CA LEU A 276 2.39 -31.26 16.65
C LEU A 276 2.64 -31.92 18.01
N ARG A 277 2.89 -33.23 18.04
CA ARG A 277 3.19 -33.95 19.29
C ARG A 277 4.45 -33.44 19.97
N LEU A 278 5.50 -33.15 19.20
CA LEU A 278 6.75 -32.58 19.69
C LEU A 278 6.55 -31.14 20.22
N SER A 279 5.78 -30.31 19.50
CA SER A 279 5.44 -28.96 19.98
C SER A 279 4.66 -29.00 21.30
N LEU A 280 3.75 -29.95 21.46
CA LEU A 280 2.98 -30.13 22.71
C LEU A 280 3.86 -30.63 23.87
N SER A 281 4.83 -31.51 23.62
CA SER A 281 5.77 -31.93 24.68
C SER A 281 6.65 -30.77 25.14
N LEU A 282 7.11 -29.93 24.21
CA LEU A 282 7.89 -28.73 24.53
C LEU A 282 7.08 -27.71 25.33
N LEU A 283 5.82 -27.49 24.98
CA LEU A 283 4.93 -26.62 25.75
C LEU A 283 4.72 -27.14 27.19
N ARG A 284 4.56 -28.46 27.37
CA ARG A 284 4.44 -29.07 28.71
C ARG A 284 5.72 -28.96 29.53
N GLU A 285 6.88 -29.02 28.89
CA GLU A 285 8.17 -28.82 29.55
C GLU A 285 8.38 -27.36 29.93
N ALA A 286 8.04 -26.43 29.04
CA ALA A 286 8.04 -25.00 29.33
C ALA A 286 7.14 -24.68 30.53
N ASP A 287 5.90 -25.20 30.56
CA ASP A 287 4.95 -25.01 31.65
C ASP A 287 5.50 -25.46 33.01
N LYS A 288 6.17 -26.62 33.06
CA LYS A 288 6.83 -27.11 34.29
C LYS A 288 7.96 -26.20 34.78
N ASN A 289 8.58 -25.44 33.88
CA ASN A 289 9.69 -24.55 34.19
C ASN A 289 9.22 -23.12 34.53
N ILE A 290 7.96 -22.73 34.24
CA ILE A 290 7.41 -21.40 34.58
C ILE A 290 7.54 -21.05 36.08
N PRO A 291 7.25 -21.97 37.04
CA PRO A 291 7.37 -21.66 38.47
C PRO A 291 8.79 -21.43 38.97
N SER A 292 9.81 -21.79 38.16
CA SER A 292 11.23 -21.64 38.51
C SER A 292 11.85 -20.31 38.06
N LEU A 293 11.07 -19.46 37.38
CA LEU A 293 11.49 -18.13 36.93
C LEU A 293 11.27 -17.10 38.05
N ASP A 294 12.34 -16.45 38.50
CA ASP A 294 12.28 -15.39 39.53
C ASP A 294 11.99 -14.04 38.86
N PHE A 295 10.71 -13.65 38.86
CA PHE A 295 10.20 -12.43 38.23
C PHE A 295 10.68 -11.11 38.88
N ASN A 296 11.52 -11.16 39.93
CA ASN A 296 12.13 -10.00 40.56
C ASN A 296 13.54 -9.66 40.03
N ASN A 297 14.10 -10.45 39.11
CA ASN A 297 15.44 -10.23 38.58
C ASN A 297 15.42 -9.27 37.36
N PRO A 298 16.11 -8.11 37.39
CA PRO A 298 16.04 -7.10 36.33
C PRO A 298 16.59 -7.57 34.96
N GLU A 299 17.49 -8.55 34.89
CA GLU A 299 17.92 -9.12 33.59
C GLU A 299 16.83 -9.96 32.90
N GLN A 300 15.81 -10.39 33.64
CA GLN A 300 14.63 -11.10 33.11
C GLN A 300 13.43 -10.16 32.87
N SER A 301 13.56 -8.87 33.22
CA SER A 301 12.52 -7.85 32.98
C SER A 301 12.25 -7.59 31.49
N PHE A 302 13.21 -7.86 30.61
CA PHE A 302 13.04 -7.83 29.14
C PHE A 302 12.00 -8.86 28.63
N GLN A 303 11.58 -9.81 29.47
CA GLN A 303 10.50 -10.75 29.15
C GLN A 303 9.09 -10.17 29.37
N ARG A 304 8.94 -9.04 30.10
CA ARG A 304 7.62 -8.36 30.24
C ARG A 304 7.14 -7.76 28.92
N GLU A 305 8.01 -7.16 28.11
CA GLU A 305 7.66 -6.61 26.80
C GLU A 305 7.16 -7.67 25.80
N ASN A 306 7.49 -8.95 26.01
CA ASN A 306 7.00 -10.06 25.19
C ASN A 306 5.64 -10.63 25.64
N THR A 307 5.05 -10.12 26.73
CA THR A 307 3.81 -10.71 27.29
C THR A 307 2.59 -10.45 26.41
N ASP A 308 2.42 -9.25 25.83
CA ASP A 308 1.28 -8.95 24.94
C ASP A 308 1.29 -9.78 23.65
N ASN A 309 2.49 -9.97 23.07
CA ASN A 309 2.67 -10.86 21.93
C ASN A 309 2.38 -12.31 22.31
N SER A 310 2.83 -12.76 23.49
CA SER A 310 2.58 -14.12 23.97
C SER A 310 1.09 -14.42 24.18
N LEU A 311 0.33 -13.44 24.69
CA LEU A 311 -1.12 -13.55 24.88
C LEU A 311 -1.84 -13.69 23.54
N HIS A 312 -1.46 -12.89 22.54
CA HIS A 312 -2.00 -13.01 21.18
C HIS A 312 -1.75 -14.41 20.58
N TYR A 313 -0.54 -14.97 20.75
CA TYR A 313 -0.24 -16.31 20.24
C TYR A 313 -1.00 -17.42 20.98
N LEU A 314 -1.17 -17.29 22.30
CA LEU A 314 -1.94 -18.24 23.12
C LEU A 314 -3.43 -18.21 22.75
N LEU A 315 -4.03 -17.02 22.62
CA LEU A 315 -5.41 -16.86 22.16
C LEU A 315 -5.59 -17.36 20.73
N ALA A 316 -4.65 -17.09 19.82
CA ALA A 316 -4.68 -17.62 18.46
C ALA A 316 -4.60 -19.16 18.42
N LEU A 317 -3.83 -19.79 19.32
CA LEU A 317 -3.78 -21.24 19.45
C LEU A 317 -5.15 -21.79 19.88
N TRP A 318 -5.73 -21.22 20.95
CA TRP A 318 -7.04 -21.63 21.46
C TRP A 318 -8.16 -21.41 20.45
N GLN A 319 -8.16 -20.27 19.74
CA GLN A 319 -9.09 -19.99 18.65
C GLN A 319 -9.04 -21.09 17.58
N ARG A 320 -7.85 -21.52 17.15
CA ARG A 320 -7.68 -22.58 16.14
C ARG A 320 -8.12 -23.95 16.66
N LEU A 321 -7.82 -24.27 17.93
CA LEU A 321 -8.27 -25.51 18.56
C LEU A 321 -9.80 -25.55 18.64
N VAL A 322 -10.43 -24.47 19.08
CA VAL A 322 -11.89 -24.32 19.16
C VAL A 322 -12.54 -24.42 17.78
N ALA A 323 -12.00 -23.74 16.77
CA ALA A 323 -12.52 -23.79 15.40
C ALA A 323 -12.49 -25.21 14.80
N SER A 324 -11.66 -26.11 15.33
CA SER A 324 -11.59 -27.51 14.90
C SER A 324 -12.65 -28.42 15.53
N ILE A 325 -13.31 -28.01 16.62
CA ILE A 325 -14.32 -28.79 17.36
C ILE A 325 -15.43 -29.36 16.43
N PRO A 326 -16.04 -28.59 15.50
CA PRO A 326 -17.10 -29.12 14.63
C PRO A 326 -16.67 -30.29 13.73
N TYR A 327 -15.36 -30.46 13.53
CA TYR A 327 -14.78 -31.49 12.66
C TYR A 327 -14.32 -32.72 13.45
N VAL A 328 -14.36 -32.70 14.79
CA VAL A 328 -13.92 -33.79 15.66
C VAL A 328 -15.13 -34.65 16.05
N GLN A 329 -15.26 -35.82 15.42
CA GLN A 329 -16.30 -36.81 15.73
C GLN A 329 -15.88 -37.76 16.88
N SER A 330 -15.33 -37.23 17.97
CA SER A 330 -14.85 -38.03 19.12
C SER A 330 -15.71 -37.79 20.37
N PRO A 331 -15.99 -38.83 21.20
CA PRO A 331 -16.67 -38.66 22.48
C PRO A 331 -15.92 -37.76 23.48
N ASP A 332 -14.64 -37.47 23.25
CA ASP A 332 -13.79 -36.59 24.08
C ASP A 332 -13.95 -35.07 23.78
N SER A 333 -14.87 -34.66 22.90
CA SER A 333 -15.12 -33.24 22.55
C SER A 333 -15.34 -32.34 23.78
N ASN A 334 -16.00 -32.88 24.81
CA ASN A 334 -16.32 -32.19 26.06
C ASN A 334 -15.07 -31.70 26.83
N LEU A 335 -13.91 -32.33 26.66
CA LEU A 335 -12.67 -31.92 27.33
C LEU A 335 -12.16 -30.58 26.80
N LEU A 336 -12.22 -30.39 25.48
CA LEU A 336 -11.77 -29.16 24.84
C LEU A 336 -12.72 -28.00 25.14
N GLU A 337 -14.03 -28.27 25.20
CA GLU A 337 -15.05 -27.30 25.62
C GLU A 337 -14.89 -26.87 27.09
N ASN A 338 -14.59 -27.81 28.00
CA ASN A 338 -14.31 -27.51 29.40
C ASN A 338 -13.05 -26.65 29.57
N ALA A 339 -11.98 -26.97 28.83
CA ALA A 339 -10.73 -26.20 28.88
C ALA A 339 -10.90 -24.79 28.28
N ALA A 340 -11.65 -24.65 27.19
CA ALA A 340 -11.97 -23.35 26.60
C ALA A 340 -12.71 -22.44 27.59
N SER A 341 -13.63 -22.99 28.40
CA SER A 341 -14.33 -22.23 29.46
C SER A 341 -13.36 -21.71 30.53
N GLN A 342 -12.42 -22.54 30.99
CA GLN A 342 -11.40 -22.12 31.97
C GLN A 342 -10.49 -21.01 31.44
N VAL A 343 -10.06 -21.13 30.18
CA VAL A 343 -9.24 -20.10 29.51
C VAL A 343 -10.00 -18.79 29.41
N THR A 344 -11.29 -18.85 29.08
CA THR A 344 -12.17 -17.67 29.00
C THR A 344 -12.30 -16.99 30.36
N SER A 345 -12.49 -17.75 31.45
CA SER A 345 -12.55 -17.20 32.82
C SER A 345 -11.23 -16.53 33.22
N ALA A 346 -10.11 -17.21 32.99
CA ALA A 346 -8.78 -16.71 33.31
C ALA A 346 -8.45 -15.41 32.55
N TYR A 347 -8.85 -15.32 31.27
CA TYR A 347 -8.66 -14.11 30.46
C TYR A 347 -9.47 -12.93 31.02
N ILE A 348 -10.75 -13.14 31.36
CA ILE A 348 -11.61 -12.09 31.94
C ILE A 348 -11.01 -11.58 33.26
N GLU A 349 -10.61 -12.49 34.15
CA GLU A 349 -10.02 -12.14 35.45
C GLU A 349 -8.69 -11.39 35.28
N ALA A 350 -7.81 -11.84 34.36
CA ALA A 350 -6.54 -11.18 34.09
C ALA A 350 -6.72 -9.75 33.54
N CYS A 351 -7.66 -9.54 32.61
CA CYS A 351 -7.97 -8.22 32.07
C CYS A 351 -8.50 -7.25 33.14
N LEU A 352 -9.26 -7.73 34.12
CA LEU A 352 -9.80 -6.89 35.19
C LEU A 352 -8.76 -6.62 36.28
N ALA A 353 -7.89 -7.58 36.57
CA ALA A 353 -6.78 -7.43 37.49
C ALA A 353 -5.75 -6.40 36.98
N SER A 354 -5.48 -6.37 35.67
CA SER A 354 -4.54 -5.41 35.06
C SER A 354 -5.02 -3.95 35.21
N VAL A 355 -6.34 -3.71 35.15
CA VAL A 355 -6.93 -2.38 35.40
C VAL A 355 -6.65 -1.90 36.83
N THR A 356 -6.75 -2.82 37.80
CA THR A 356 -6.48 -2.51 39.21
C THR A 356 -5.00 -2.18 39.44
N GLN A 357 -4.09 -2.84 38.73
CA GLN A 357 -2.66 -2.53 38.78
C GLN A 357 -2.36 -1.14 38.17
N TYR A 358 -2.94 -0.84 37.00
CA TYR A 358 -2.76 0.42 36.29
C TYR A 358 -3.23 1.66 37.08
N VAL A 359 -4.40 1.58 37.72
CA VAL A 359 -5.01 2.69 38.49
C VAL A 359 -4.31 2.89 39.86
N ASN A 360 -3.57 1.90 40.33
CA ASN A 360 -2.81 1.96 41.58
C ASN A 360 -1.37 2.47 41.40
N SER A 361 -0.86 2.59 40.17
CA SER A 361 0.44 3.22 39.88
C SER A 361 0.43 4.72 40.25
N PRO A 362 1.35 5.20 41.12
CA PRO A 362 1.35 6.56 41.64
C PRO A 362 1.67 7.65 40.59
N THR A 363 2.23 7.29 39.44
CA THR A 363 2.54 8.18 38.30
C THR A 363 1.28 8.65 37.55
N ASN A 364 0.23 7.83 37.48
CA ASN A 364 -0.99 8.11 36.70
C ASN A 364 -1.97 9.10 37.37
N ILE A 365 -1.67 9.59 38.58
CA ILE A 365 -2.51 10.52 39.34
C ILE A 365 -2.15 12.00 39.04
N GLN A 366 -0.92 12.29 38.57
CA GLN A 366 -0.44 13.67 38.34
C GLN A 366 -0.28 14.07 36.85
N LEU A 367 -0.12 13.12 35.93
CA LEU A 367 0.17 13.40 34.51
C LEU A 367 -1.00 13.99 33.70
N ASP A 368 -2.26 13.80 34.12
CA ASP A 368 -3.43 14.33 33.40
C ASP A 368 -3.59 15.87 33.49
N SER A 369 -2.91 16.52 34.44
CA SER A 369 -2.89 17.99 34.51
C SER A 369 -1.95 18.64 33.48
N LYS A 370 -1.01 17.88 32.91
CA LYS A 370 -0.03 18.36 31.91
C LYS A 370 -0.24 17.78 30.50
N LYS A 371 -0.92 16.64 30.34
CA LYS A 371 -1.24 16.08 29.01
C LYS A 371 -2.32 16.87 28.25
N SER A 372 -3.07 17.77 28.89
CA SER A 372 -3.97 18.69 28.14
C SER A 372 -3.22 19.73 27.30
N ASN A 373 -1.92 19.97 27.54
CA ASN A 373 -1.10 20.96 26.85
C ASN A 373 0.17 20.40 26.17
N LYS A 374 0.43 19.09 26.21
CA LYS A 374 1.48 18.48 25.40
C LYS A 374 0.84 17.75 24.23
N SER A 375 1.23 18.18 23.04
CA SER A 375 0.95 17.58 21.75
C SER A 375 1.10 16.05 21.76
N ASP A 376 -0.03 15.34 21.82
CA ASP A 376 -0.06 13.93 21.46
C ASP A 376 0.36 13.80 19.99
N ALA A 377 1.49 13.16 19.73
CA ALA A 377 1.78 12.58 18.44
C ALA A 377 0.74 11.48 18.21
N GLY A 378 -0.16 11.71 17.27
CA GLY A 378 -1.19 10.73 16.92
C GLY A 378 -0.56 9.57 16.17
N HIS A 379 -0.60 8.38 16.74
CA HIS A 379 -0.52 7.14 15.96
C HIS A 379 -1.82 6.99 15.16
N SER A 380 -1.84 7.60 13.98
CA SER A 380 -2.78 7.26 12.93
C SER A 380 -2.33 5.95 12.27
N SER A 381 -2.94 4.82 12.61
CA SER A 381 -2.81 3.59 11.82
C SER A 381 -4.19 3.14 11.34
N TRP A 382 -4.70 3.83 10.32
CA TRP A 382 -5.71 3.32 9.39
C TRP A 382 -5.50 4.00 8.03
N ALA A 383 -4.45 3.56 7.30
CA ALA A 383 -4.36 3.42 5.84
C ALA A 383 -2.88 3.44 5.37
N GLY A 384 -2.34 2.28 4.98
CA GLY A 384 -1.10 2.18 4.19
C GLY A 384 -0.09 1.17 4.74
N LEU A 385 -0.05 -0.01 4.11
CA LEU A 385 1.08 -0.96 4.20
C LEU A 385 2.33 -0.37 3.52
N ASN A 386 3.50 -0.86 3.96
CA ASN A 386 4.89 -0.65 3.48
C ASN A 386 5.64 0.61 3.95
N SER A 387 6.44 0.47 5.02
CA SER A 387 7.91 0.48 4.92
C SER A 387 8.54 0.01 6.25
N LYS A 388 9.32 -1.08 6.20
CA LYS A 388 10.35 -1.37 7.20
C LYS A 388 11.66 -0.88 6.58
N SER A 389 12.27 0.16 7.15
CA SER A 389 13.72 0.35 7.02
C SER A 389 14.27 1.42 7.95
N SER A 390 15.39 1.04 8.57
CA SER A 390 16.52 1.84 9.00
C SER A 390 16.52 2.43 10.41
N ALA A 391 17.28 1.74 11.25
CA ALA A 391 17.85 2.21 12.49
C ALA A 391 19.02 3.19 12.24
N ARG A 392 19.18 4.14 13.17
CA ARG A 392 20.38 4.87 13.66
C ARG A 392 19.80 5.98 14.55
N GLY A 393 20.13 6.20 15.80
CA GLY A 393 21.34 5.93 16.58
C GLY A 393 21.64 7.23 17.33
N ASP A 394 21.62 7.18 18.67
CA ASP A 394 21.96 8.22 19.66
C ASP A 394 20.96 9.36 19.92
N GLU A 395 20.04 9.14 20.86
CA GLU A 395 19.71 10.13 21.91
C GLU A 395 19.57 9.42 23.27
N VAL A 396 20.01 10.13 24.30
CA VAL A 396 20.23 9.72 25.68
C VAL A 396 18.98 9.07 26.30
N ALA A 397 19.16 7.91 26.93
CA ALA A 397 18.14 7.19 27.69
C ALA A 397 17.60 8.06 28.86
N ASP A 398 16.42 8.64 28.65
CA ASP A 398 15.52 9.05 29.73
C ASP A 398 14.53 7.90 29.93
N ASP A 399 14.84 7.04 30.90
CA ASP A 399 14.16 5.79 31.22
C ASP A 399 12.84 6.06 31.98
N GLY A 400 11.93 6.79 31.33
CA GLY A 400 10.58 7.03 31.79
C GLY A 400 9.66 5.92 31.29
N HIS A 401 9.36 4.93 32.14
CA HIS A 401 8.25 4.00 31.91
C HIS A 401 6.93 4.78 31.74
N ASP A 402 6.55 5.09 30.51
CA ASP A 402 5.17 5.44 30.16
C ASP A 402 4.34 4.15 30.26
N ASP A 403 3.69 3.93 31.41
CA ASP A 403 2.64 2.92 31.58
C ASP A 403 1.48 3.26 30.61
N GLU A 404 1.54 2.83 29.36
CA GLU A 404 0.42 2.93 28.40
C GLU A 404 -0.75 2.04 28.84
N CYS A 405 -1.99 2.52 28.74
CA CYS A 405 -3.13 1.70 29.10
C CYS A 405 -3.37 0.61 28.03
N PRO A 406 -3.62 -0.66 28.41
CA PRO A 406 -3.90 -1.73 27.46
C PRO A 406 -5.09 -1.47 26.51
N LEU A 407 -5.97 -0.53 26.86
CA LEU A 407 -7.13 -0.12 26.05
C LEU A 407 -6.81 0.88 24.93
N ASP A 408 -5.64 1.51 24.95
CA ASP A 408 -5.29 2.58 23.99
C ASP A 408 -4.89 2.01 22.62
N ASN A 409 -4.34 0.80 22.59
CA ASN A 409 -3.99 0.08 21.36
C ASN A 409 -5.22 -0.65 20.77
N LEU A 410 -6.16 0.12 20.21
CA LEU A 410 -7.43 -0.40 19.68
C LEU A 410 -7.25 -1.56 18.67
N THR A 411 -6.20 -1.54 17.85
CA THR A 411 -5.96 -2.60 16.84
C THR A 411 -5.61 -3.94 17.47
N THR A 412 -4.69 -3.96 18.44
CA THR A 412 -4.32 -5.20 19.15
C THR A 412 -5.45 -5.66 20.06
N LEU A 413 -6.14 -4.72 20.72
CA LEU A 413 -7.32 -4.98 21.53
C LEU A 413 -8.42 -5.67 20.71
N LEU A 414 -8.80 -5.12 19.56
CA LEU A 414 -9.85 -5.72 18.72
C LEU A 414 -9.44 -7.11 18.19
N GLN A 415 -8.17 -7.33 17.86
CA GLN A 415 -7.66 -8.65 17.47
C GLN A 415 -7.75 -9.67 18.61
N GLN A 416 -7.32 -9.31 19.82
CA GLN A 416 -7.43 -10.17 20.98
C GLN A 416 -8.89 -10.48 21.32
N LEU A 417 -9.78 -9.48 21.23
CA LEU A 417 -11.20 -9.63 21.49
C LEU A 417 -11.90 -10.54 20.45
N GLU A 418 -11.49 -10.49 19.18
CA GLU A 418 -12.00 -11.40 18.14
C GLU A 418 -11.62 -12.86 18.46
N GLN A 419 -10.38 -13.09 18.89
CA GLN A 419 -9.91 -14.41 19.31
C GLN A 419 -10.65 -14.89 20.56
N PHE A 420 -10.77 -14.02 21.58
CA PHE A 420 -11.52 -14.29 22.80
C PHE A 420 -12.97 -14.64 22.52
N ALA A 421 -13.65 -13.90 21.63
CA ALA A 421 -15.06 -14.12 21.36
C ALA A 421 -15.33 -15.50 20.76
N ILE A 422 -14.43 -16.01 19.91
CA ILE A 422 -14.55 -17.36 19.36
C ILE A 422 -14.42 -18.42 20.46
N ILE A 423 -13.48 -18.22 21.40
CA ILE A 423 -13.24 -19.16 22.52
C ILE A 423 -14.42 -19.13 23.50
N GLY A 424 -14.89 -17.94 23.88
CA GLY A 424 -15.99 -17.75 24.83
C GLY A 424 -17.35 -18.25 24.33
N ARG A 425 -17.53 -18.43 23.01
CA ARG A 425 -18.75 -19.02 22.45
C ARG A 425 -18.81 -20.55 22.53
N CYS A 426 -17.73 -21.25 22.90
CA CYS A 426 -17.75 -22.71 23.13
C CYS A 426 -18.75 -23.11 24.21
N LYS A 427 -18.73 -22.40 25.35
CA LYS A 427 -19.65 -22.59 26.47
C LYS A 427 -20.32 -21.28 26.81
N TYR A 428 -21.12 -20.81 25.87
CA TYR A 428 -21.64 -19.45 25.90
C TYR A 428 -22.42 -19.12 27.18
N SER A 429 -23.20 -20.06 27.72
CA SER A 429 -23.94 -19.89 28.98
C SER A 429 -23.04 -19.61 30.19
N GLU A 430 -21.94 -20.34 30.36
CA GLU A 430 -20.99 -20.15 31.47
C GLU A 430 -20.28 -18.81 31.35
N THR A 431 -19.84 -18.46 30.13
CA THR A 431 -19.16 -17.19 29.84
C THR A 431 -20.08 -15.98 30.07
N CYS A 432 -21.32 -16.02 29.57
CA CYS A 432 -22.31 -14.97 29.79
C CYS A 432 -22.66 -14.81 31.27
N GLY A 433 -22.78 -15.90 32.02
CA GLY A 433 -23.04 -15.87 33.45
C GLY A 433 -21.92 -15.21 34.25
N LEU A 434 -20.65 -15.46 33.88
CA LEU A 434 -19.49 -14.82 34.50
C LEU A 434 -19.45 -13.32 34.18
N ILE A 435 -19.56 -12.94 32.90
CA ILE A 435 -19.54 -11.54 32.47
C ILE A 435 -20.67 -10.75 33.14
N THR A 436 -21.86 -11.33 33.19
CA THR A 436 -23.04 -10.74 33.85
C THR A 436 -22.76 -10.41 35.32
N ARG A 437 -22.23 -11.38 36.08
CA ARG A 437 -21.92 -11.18 37.51
C ARG A 437 -20.94 -10.03 37.73
N VAL A 438 -19.85 -10.03 36.97
CA VAL A 438 -18.80 -9.00 37.09
C VAL A 438 -19.28 -7.64 36.60
N PHE A 439 -20.10 -7.61 35.55
CA PHE A 439 -20.70 -6.38 35.03
C PHE A 439 -21.63 -5.74 36.05
N ASP A 440 -22.50 -6.53 36.69
CA ASP A 440 -23.44 -6.02 37.70
C ASP A 440 -22.70 -5.47 38.94
N GLU A 441 -21.60 -6.11 39.34
CA GLU A 441 -20.74 -5.63 40.42
C GLU A 441 -20.09 -4.28 40.08
N ALA A 442 -19.46 -4.18 38.91
CA ALA A 442 -18.80 -2.96 38.44
C ALA A 442 -19.81 -1.82 38.21
N ALA A 443 -20.96 -2.10 37.60
CA ALA A 443 -22.00 -1.12 37.33
C ALA A 443 -22.65 -0.61 38.62
N SER A 444 -22.92 -1.47 39.61
CA SER A 444 -23.44 -1.07 40.92
C SER A 444 -22.44 -0.21 41.69
N SER A 445 -21.15 -0.56 41.64
CA SER A 445 -20.05 0.22 42.22
C SER A 445 -20.00 1.62 41.59
N TYR A 446 -20.04 1.68 40.25
CA TYR A 446 -20.04 2.92 39.48
C TYR A 446 -21.25 3.83 39.80
N GLU A 447 -22.47 3.28 39.81
CA GLU A 447 -23.69 4.04 40.11
C GLU A 447 -23.67 4.61 41.53
N LYS A 448 -23.23 3.82 42.53
CA LYS A 448 -23.05 4.30 43.91
C LYS A 448 -22.03 5.44 43.97
N ALA A 449 -20.91 5.32 43.28
CA ALA A 449 -19.88 6.36 43.23
C ALA A 449 -20.40 7.65 42.58
N LEU A 450 -21.19 7.55 41.49
CA LEU A 450 -21.81 8.70 40.84
C LEU A 450 -22.85 9.39 41.73
N ASN A 451 -23.68 8.62 42.44
CA ASN A 451 -24.67 9.18 43.37
C ASN A 451 -24.00 9.93 44.53
N MET A 452 -22.91 9.40 45.08
CA MET A 452 -22.09 10.10 46.08
C MET A 452 -21.44 11.38 45.53
N ALA A 453 -20.97 11.35 44.28
CA ALA A 453 -20.42 12.51 43.59
C ALA A 453 -21.45 13.62 43.36
N SER A 454 -22.73 13.27 43.15
CA SER A 454 -23.82 14.23 42.94
C SER A 454 -24.29 14.96 44.20
N GLN A 455 -24.05 14.39 45.38
CA GLN A 455 -24.54 14.92 46.67
C GLN A 455 -23.48 15.73 47.44
N GLY A 456 -22.19 15.59 47.08
CA GLY A 456 -21.07 16.28 47.76
C GLY A 456 -20.62 17.55 47.05
N SER A 457 -20.37 18.63 47.81
CA SER A 457 -19.84 19.91 47.29
C SER A 457 -18.34 19.89 46.93
N THR A 458 -17.59 18.87 47.34
CA THR A 458 -16.17 18.64 46.98
C THR A 458 -15.95 17.15 46.70
N LEU A 459 -15.38 16.79 45.55
CA LEU A 459 -15.01 15.40 45.27
C LEU A 459 -13.74 15.01 46.03
N ASP A 460 -13.82 13.94 46.82
CA ASP A 460 -12.64 13.31 47.41
C ASP A 460 -11.80 12.62 46.30
N ALA A 461 -10.47 12.69 46.41
CA ALA A 461 -9.56 12.10 45.43
C ALA A 461 -9.75 10.58 45.31
N ASN A 462 -10.15 9.92 46.41
CA ASN A 462 -10.48 8.50 46.42
C ASN A 462 -11.72 8.18 45.58
N LEU A 463 -12.75 9.04 45.63
CA LEU A 463 -13.97 8.85 44.86
C LEU A 463 -13.71 8.96 43.35
N ILE A 464 -12.86 9.91 42.93
CA ILE A 464 -12.43 10.05 41.53
C ILE A 464 -11.64 8.81 41.08
N ARG A 465 -10.78 8.24 41.94
CA ARG A 465 -10.06 6.99 41.63
C ARG A 465 -11.00 5.81 41.45
N VAL A 466 -12.03 5.68 42.30
CA VAL A 466 -13.05 4.62 42.17
C VAL A 466 -13.84 4.78 40.88
N ILE A 467 -14.30 6.01 40.55
CA ILE A 467 -15.01 6.30 39.30
C ILE A 467 -14.14 5.91 38.09
N ARG A 468 -12.86 6.31 38.08
CA ARG A 468 -11.93 5.96 37.01
C ARG A 468 -11.71 4.45 36.93
N LEU A 469 -11.52 3.76 38.05
CA LEU A 469 -11.34 2.31 38.09
C LEU A 469 -12.51 1.59 37.42
N GLU A 470 -13.74 1.94 37.82
CA GLU A 470 -14.94 1.31 37.26
C GLU A 470 -15.18 1.69 35.79
N GLU A 471 -14.84 2.92 35.36
CA GLU A 471 -14.90 3.31 33.93
C GLU A 471 -14.04 2.38 33.05
N HIS A 472 -12.83 2.02 33.50
CA HIS A 472 -11.95 1.12 32.76
C HIS A 472 -12.41 -0.34 32.81
N ARG A 473 -12.90 -0.81 33.97
CA ARG A 473 -13.46 -2.16 34.09
C ARG A 473 -14.67 -2.33 33.19
N LEU A 474 -15.58 -1.35 33.21
CA LEU A 474 -16.76 -1.33 32.35
C LEU A 474 -16.38 -1.21 30.87
N ALA A 475 -15.35 -0.44 30.50
CA ALA A 475 -14.88 -0.37 29.12
C ALA A 475 -14.44 -1.73 28.58
N TRP A 476 -13.63 -2.49 29.35
CA TRP A 476 -13.24 -3.86 29.00
C TRP A 476 -14.46 -4.77 28.83
N LEU A 477 -15.38 -4.74 29.79
CA LEU A 477 -16.58 -5.59 29.74
C LEU A 477 -17.48 -5.25 28.55
N VAL A 478 -17.68 -3.97 28.23
CA VAL A 478 -18.46 -3.54 27.06
C VAL A 478 -17.78 -4.00 25.76
N TYR A 479 -16.45 -3.89 25.65
CA TYR A 479 -15.69 -4.42 24.52
C TYR A 479 -15.83 -5.95 24.38
N MET A 480 -15.74 -6.70 25.48
CA MET A 480 -15.93 -8.16 25.49
C MET A 480 -17.35 -8.56 25.09
N VAL A 481 -18.37 -7.87 25.62
CA VAL A 481 -19.78 -8.11 25.26
C VAL A 481 -20.01 -7.85 23.78
N GLY A 482 -19.51 -6.72 23.26
CA GLY A 482 -19.60 -6.41 21.84
C GLY A 482 -18.95 -7.49 20.97
N ALA A 483 -17.74 -7.93 21.31
CA ALA A 483 -17.01 -8.94 20.57
C ALA A 483 -17.75 -10.30 20.55
N LEU A 484 -18.29 -10.73 21.70
CA LEU A 484 -19.09 -11.96 21.81
C LEU A 484 -20.34 -11.93 20.93
N ILE A 485 -21.03 -10.79 20.86
CA ILE A 485 -22.17 -10.58 19.98
C ILE A 485 -21.73 -10.59 18.52
N GLY A 486 -20.66 -9.87 18.18
CA GLY A 486 -20.14 -9.73 16.82
C GLY A 486 -19.54 -11.00 16.22
N SER A 487 -19.16 -11.99 17.04
CA SER A 487 -18.51 -13.25 16.63
C SER A 487 -19.50 -14.35 16.18
N ARG A 488 -20.79 -14.05 16.07
CA ARG A 488 -21.82 -15.02 15.66
C ARG A 488 -21.58 -15.57 14.25
N VAL A 489 -21.63 -16.90 14.13
CA VAL A 489 -21.64 -17.65 12.86
C VAL A 489 -23.10 -17.98 12.50
N ASN A 490 -23.45 -18.01 11.20
CA ASN A 490 -24.83 -18.06 10.67
C ASN A 490 -25.76 -19.20 11.17
N ASN A 491 -25.30 -20.11 12.04
CA ASN A 491 -26.09 -21.18 12.66
C ASN A 491 -26.12 -21.02 14.20
N THR A 492 -27.03 -20.22 14.75
CA THR A 492 -27.20 -20.03 16.20
C THR A 492 -28.49 -20.67 16.73
N THR A 493 -28.47 -21.05 18.01
CA THR A 493 -29.63 -21.60 18.72
C THR A 493 -30.50 -20.48 19.30
N ALA A 494 -31.75 -20.79 19.65
CA ALA A 494 -32.64 -19.79 20.24
C ALA A 494 -32.22 -19.37 21.67
N ASP A 495 -31.43 -20.20 22.35
CA ASP A 495 -30.93 -19.94 23.70
C ASP A 495 -29.77 -18.91 23.68
N ASP A 496 -28.98 -18.90 22.61
CA ASP A 496 -27.95 -17.88 22.40
C ASP A 496 -28.54 -16.47 22.35
N ASP A 497 -29.74 -16.30 21.75
CA ASP A 497 -30.45 -15.03 21.67
C ASP A 497 -30.93 -14.54 23.05
N ASP A 498 -31.28 -15.46 23.96
CA ASP A 498 -31.66 -15.10 25.33
C ASP A 498 -30.46 -14.53 26.10
N PHE A 499 -29.27 -15.15 25.97
CA PHE A 499 -28.03 -14.66 26.60
C PHE A 499 -27.54 -13.35 25.99
N ASP A 500 -27.57 -13.20 24.66
CA ASP A 500 -27.23 -11.94 24.00
C ASP A 500 -28.18 -10.82 24.47
N GLY A 501 -29.49 -11.09 24.56
CA GLY A 501 -30.48 -10.11 25.03
C GLY A 501 -30.21 -9.63 26.45
N GLU A 502 -29.81 -10.54 27.33
CA GLU A 502 -29.44 -10.23 28.71
C GLU A 502 -28.20 -9.32 28.80
N LEU A 503 -27.18 -9.58 27.98
CA LEU A 503 -25.97 -8.75 27.92
C LEU A 503 -26.25 -7.36 27.32
N VAL A 504 -27.02 -7.31 26.23
CA VAL A 504 -27.42 -6.05 25.57
C VAL A 504 -28.20 -5.17 26.56
N CYS A 505 -29.11 -5.73 27.34
CA CYS A 505 -29.89 -4.96 28.33
C CYS A 505 -28.98 -4.21 29.31
N ARG A 506 -27.94 -4.87 29.84
CA ARG A 506 -26.99 -4.28 30.78
C ARG A 506 -26.15 -3.16 30.17
N VAL A 507 -25.66 -3.37 28.95
CA VAL A 507 -24.93 -2.32 28.23
C VAL A 507 -25.85 -1.12 27.98
N LEU A 508 -27.10 -1.32 27.57
CA LEU A 508 -28.04 -0.23 27.36
C LEU A 508 -28.43 0.51 28.65
N GLN A 509 -28.52 -0.19 29.79
CA GLN A 509 -28.69 0.46 31.10
C GLN A 509 -27.49 1.33 31.45
N LEU A 510 -26.26 0.84 31.22
CA LEU A 510 -25.04 1.62 31.39
C LEU A 510 -24.98 2.84 30.46
N VAL A 511 -25.47 2.73 29.21
CA VAL A 511 -25.60 3.86 28.30
C VAL A 511 -26.56 4.92 28.88
N ARG A 512 -27.69 4.52 29.45
CA ARG A 512 -28.60 5.46 30.13
C ARG A 512 -27.92 6.16 31.31
N LEU A 513 -27.17 5.43 32.14
CA LEU A 513 -26.42 6.00 33.26
C LEU A 513 -25.34 7.01 32.80
N THR A 514 -24.57 6.66 31.78
CA THR A 514 -23.51 7.53 31.23
C THR A 514 -24.07 8.77 30.51
N THR A 515 -25.20 8.63 29.81
CA THR A 515 -25.92 9.77 29.20
C THR A 515 -26.49 10.70 30.29
N ASN A 516 -27.12 10.16 31.33
CA ASN A 516 -27.65 10.94 32.44
C ASN A 516 -26.56 11.78 33.11
N ARG A 517 -25.36 11.19 33.30
CA ARG A 517 -24.18 11.90 33.79
C ARG A 517 -23.82 13.11 32.92
N MET A 518 -23.82 12.96 31.59
CA MET A 518 -23.52 14.06 30.67
C MET A 518 -24.58 15.17 30.72
N THR A 519 -25.87 14.80 30.72
CA THR A 519 -26.98 15.77 30.72
C THR A 519 -27.09 16.57 32.02
N MET A 520 -26.80 15.95 33.17
CA MET A 520 -26.86 16.60 34.48
C MET A 520 -25.78 17.69 34.65
N CYS A 521 -24.67 17.58 33.93
CA CYS A 521 -23.59 18.57 33.99
C CYS A 521 -23.87 19.85 33.17
N SER A 522 -24.83 19.83 32.24
CA SER A 522 -25.10 20.98 31.34
C SER A 522 -26.25 21.88 31.79
N GLY A 523 -27.05 21.45 32.79
CA GLY A 523 -28.19 22.22 33.29
C GLY A 523 -27.83 23.45 34.14
N LEU A 524 -26.56 23.67 34.49
CA LEU A 524 -26.12 24.80 35.31
C LEU A 524 -25.49 25.96 34.51
N SER A 525 -25.45 25.89 33.18
CA SER A 525 -24.74 26.88 32.34
C SER A 525 -25.59 28.08 31.91
N SER A 526 -26.84 28.22 32.35
CA SER A 526 -27.77 29.25 31.84
C SER A 526 -28.02 30.47 32.73
N THR A 527 -27.28 30.67 33.83
CA THR A 527 -27.33 31.93 34.58
C THR A 527 -26.07 32.75 34.36
N ASN A 528 -26.14 33.65 33.37
CA ASN A 528 -25.14 34.67 33.11
C ASN A 528 -24.91 35.55 34.34
N SER A 529 -23.70 35.55 34.88
CA SER A 529 -23.13 36.69 35.59
C SER A 529 -21.62 36.74 35.32
N PRO A 530 -21.13 37.70 34.51
CA PRO A 530 -19.73 37.82 34.15
C PRO A 530 -19.00 38.51 35.30
N GLY A 531 -18.36 37.76 36.20
CA GLY A 531 -17.71 38.40 37.35
C GLY A 531 -16.83 37.57 38.29
N SER A 532 -16.72 36.24 38.17
CA SER A 532 -15.75 35.51 39.01
C SER A 532 -14.90 34.55 38.18
N GLN A 533 -13.65 34.95 37.94
CA GLN A 533 -12.59 33.99 37.67
C GLN A 533 -12.36 33.19 38.96
N ASN A 534 -12.67 31.90 38.96
CA ASN A 534 -11.91 30.84 39.63
C ASN A 534 -12.57 29.46 39.47
N SER A 535 -11.77 28.52 38.95
CA SER A 535 -11.92 27.05 38.88
C SER A 535 -12.89 26.47 37.85
N PRO A 536 -12.43 25.59 36.92
CA PRO A 536 -13.34 24.80 36.10
C PRO A 536 -14.17 23.91 37.04
N LEU A 537 -15.49 23.98 36.88
CA LEU A 537 -16.43 23.21 37.68
C LEU A 537 -16.08 21.72 37.60
N VAL A 538 -16.05 21.09 38.76
CA VAL A 538 -15.67 19.69 39.02
C VAL A 538 -16.39 18.67 38.09
N SER A 539 -17.55 19.03 37.54
CA SER A 539 -18.32 18.28 36.54
C SER A 539 -17.66 18.21 35.15
N GLU A 540 -16.95 19.26 34.73
CA GLU A 540 -16.29 19.31 33.41
C GLU A 540 -15.03 18.43 33.36
N GLN A 541 -14.34 18.27 34.50
CA GLN A 541 -13.19 17.39 34.66
C GLN A 541 -13.56 15.90 34.61
N LEU A 542 -14.74 15.51 35.12
CA LEU A 542 -15.23 14.14 35.05
C LEU A 542 -15.67 13.73 33.64
N ASN A 543 -16.26 14.65 32.87
CA ASN A 543 -16.67 14.37 31.49
C ASN A 543 -15.50 14.26 30.52
N ARG A 544 -14.37 14.90 30.84
CA ARG A 544 -13.12 14.85 30.06
C ARG A 544 -12.14 13.77 30.54
N SER A 545 -12.53 12.87 31.44
CA SER A 545 -11.64 11.81 31.93
C SER A 545 -11.25 10.86 30.81
N SER A 546 -10.01 10.37 30.83
CA SER A 546 -9.55 9.34 29.89
C SER A 546 -10.40 8.05 30.00
N GLY A 547 -10.82 7.68 31.21
CA GLY A 547 -11.73 6.55 31.47
C GLY A 547 -13.08 6.70 30.78
N ALA A 548 -13.71 7.89 30.86
CA ALA A 548 -14.97 8.17 30.19
C ALA A 548 -14.83 8.12 28.65
N CYS A 549 -13.70 8.61 28.11
CA CYS A 549 -13.43 8.52 26.67
C CYS A 549 -13.31 7.06 26.21
N ARG A 550 -12.58 6.23 26.97
CA ARG A 550 -12.39 4.79 26.68
C ARG A 550 -13.71 4.03 26.78
N LEU A 551 -14.52 4.30 27.80
CA LEU A 551 -15.85 3.71 27.96
C LEU A 551 -16.81 4.10 26.82
N GLU A 552 -16.74 5.35 26.37
CA GLU A 552 -17.52 5.82 25.22
C GLU A 552 -17.10 5.13 23.91
N MET A 553 -15.80 4.98 23.69
CA MET A 553 -15.27 4.24 22.53
C MET A 553 -15.67 2.76 22.56
N ALA A 554 -15.68 2.13 23.73
CA ALA A 554 -16.18 0.77 23.92
C ALA A 554 -17.68 0.68 23.58
N THR A 555 -18.46 1.63 24.07
CA THR A 555 -19.91 1.75 23.81
C THR A 555 -20.20 1.87 22.31
N LEU A 556 -19.47 2.73 21.59
CA LEU A 556 -19.62 2.88 20.13
C LEU A 556 -19.24 1.61 19.38
N SER A 557 -18.21 0.89 19.82
CA SER A 557 -17.80 -0.40 19.23
C SER A 557 -18.86 -1.48 19.45
N PHE A 558 -19.48 -1.51 20.64
CA PHE A 558 -20.62 -2.36 20.94
C PHE A 558 -21.81 -2.05 20.02
N PHE A 559 -22.18 -0.78 19.84
CA PHE A 559 -23.29 -0.40 18.95
C PHE A 559 -23.04 -0.83 17.50
N GLU A 560 -21.80 -0.76 17.01
CA GLU A 560 -21.42 -1.24 15.68
C GLU A 560 -21.65 -2.75 15.52
N GLN A 561 -21.22 -3.55 16.51
CA GLN A 561 -21.41 -5.00 16.51
C GLN A 561 -22.88 -5.40 16.71
N PHE A 562 -23.58 -4.74 17.63
CA PHE A 562 -25.01 -4.95 17.86
C PHE A 562 -25.82 -4.62 16.61
N ARG A 563 -25.50 -3.52 15.91
CA ARG A 563 -26.12 -3.17 14.63
C ARG A 563 -25.89 -4.26 13.59
N ARG A 564 -24.64 -4.67 13.39
CA ARG A 564 -24.26 -5.67 12.37
C ARG A 564 -25.04 -6.98 12.53
N MET A 565 -25.32 -7.40 13.76
CA MET A 565 -25.96 -8.68 14.03
C MET A 565 -27.49 -8.62 14.14
N TYR A 566 -28.04 -7.57 14.75
CA TYR A 566 -29.46 -7.50 15.10
C TYR A 566 -30.23 -6.35 14.46
N VAL A 567 -29.55 -5.35 13.89
CA VAL A 567 -30.20 -4.14 13.34
C VAL A 567 -29.76 -3.91 11.89
N GLY A 568 -30.45 -4.55 10.94
CA GLY A 568 -30.17 -4.38 9.51
C GLY A 568 -31.16 -5.08 8.57
N GLU A 569 -31.12 -4.70 7.29
CA GLU A 569 -32.00 -5.24 6.24
C GLU A 569 -31.82 -6.75 5.98
N SER A 570 -30.67 -7.30 6.34
CA SER A 570 -30.33 -8.73 6.20
C SER A 570 -30.76 -9.61 7.38
N VAL A 571 -31.32 -9.03 8.46
CA VAL A 571 -31.73 -9.77 9.66
C VAL A 571 -33.15 -10.30 9.46
N GLY A 572 -33.28 -11.42 8.75
CA GLY A 572 -34.57 -12.03 8.38
C GLY A 572 -35.35 -12.70 9.52
N ARG A 573 -34.98 -12.53 10.80
CA ARG A 573 -35.64 -13.17 11.94
C ARG A 573 -35.88 -12.15 13.06
N VAL A 574 -37.10 -12.14 13.60
CA VAL A 574 -37.39 -11.55 14.91
C VAL A 574 -36.66 -12.40 15.94
N SER A 575 -35.48 -11.95 16.38
CA SER A 575 -34.70 -12.68 17.39
C SER A 575 -35.36 -12.56 18.77
N ARG A 576 -35.15 -13.54 19.64
CA ARG A 576 -35.62 -13.48 21.05
C ARG A 576 -34.97 -12.33 21.83
N VAL A 577 -33.86 -11.79 21.34
CA VAL A 577 -33.22 -10.58 21.87
C VAL A 577 -34.22 -9.42 21.95
N HIS A 578 -35.02 -9.18 20.91
CA HIS A 578 -36.02 -8.11 20.94
C HIS A 578 -37.13 -8.35 21.97
N GLN A 579 -37.50 -9.62 22.22
CA GLN A 579 -38.46 -9.96 23.27
C GLN A 579 -37.88 -9.65 24.66
N ARG A 580 -36.62 -10.00 24.91
CA ARG A 580 -35.94 -9.67 26.18
C ARG A 580 -35.77 -8.16 26.38
N LEU A 581 -35.46 -7.43 25.31
CA LEU A 581 -35.40 -5.96 25.36
C LEU A 581 -36.76 -5.34 25.66
N ALA A 582 -37.85 -5.93 25.17
CA ALA A 582 -39.21 -5.54 25.51
C ALA A 582 -39.49 -5.74 27.01
N ASP A 583 -39.16 -6.93 27.53
CA ASP A 583 -39.44 -7.32 28.91
C ASP A 583 -38.66 -6.47 29.94
N VAL A 584 -37.39 -6.17 29.67
CA VAL A 584 -36.50 -5.51 30.64
C VAL A 584 -36.46 -3.98 30.46
N LEU A 585 -36.45 -3.50 29.22
CA LEU A 585 -36.25 -2.07 28.91
C LEU A 585 -37.47 -1.39 28.29
N GLY A 586 -38.54 -2.14 27.99
CA GLY A 586 -39.70 -1.65 27.26
C GLY A 586 -39.42 -1.40 25.77
N ILE A 587 -38.35 -1.96 25.22
CA ILE A 587 -37.93 -1.75 23.83
C ILE A 587 -38.40 -2.94 22.99
N SER A 588 -39.64 -2.86 22.49
CA SER A 588 -40.26 -3.97 21.76
C SER A 588 -39.99 -3.99 20.25
N ASP A 589 -39.75 -2.82 19.65
CA ASP A 589 -39.81 -2.64 18.21
C ASP A 589 -38.47 -2.17 17.63
N ASP A 590 -38.17 -2.53 16.39
CA ASP A 590 -36.98 -2.03 15.67
C ASP A 590 -36.86 -0.50 15.71
N LEU A 591 -38.00 0.21 15.70
CA LEU A 591 -38.03 1.67 15.72
C LEU A 591 -37.51 2.22 17.06
N THR A 592 -37.88 1.61 18.19
CA THR A 592 -37.41 2.06 19.51
C THR A 592 -35.94 1.72 19.72
N VAL A 593 -35.47 0.59 19.17
CA VAL A 593 -34.03 0.26 19.10
C VAL A 593 -33.28 1.34 18.31
N LEU A 594 -33.75 1.69 17.11
CA LEU A 594 -33.15 2.78 16.31
C LEU A 594 -33.21 4.14 17.04
N GLY A 595 -34.24 4.37 17.85
CA GLY A 595 -34.35 5.50 18.77
C GLY A 595 -33.17 5.59 19.75
N VAL A 596 -32.75 4.47 20.32
CA VAL A 596 -31.57 4.42 21.21
C VAL A 596 -30.29 4.80 20.46
N PHE A 597 -30.10 4.31 19.23
CA PHE A 597 -28.96 4.71 18.39
C PHE A 597 -28.99 6.21 18.06
N ALA A 598 -30.15 6.74 17.67
CA ALA A 598 -30.30 8.15 17.33
C ALA A 598 -30.02 9.06 18.54
N ASN A 599 -30.59 8.72 19.70
CA ASN A 599 -30.35 9.45 20.94
C ASN A 599 -28.87 9.46 21.33
N LYS A 600 -28.20 8.31 21.19
CA LYS A 600 -26.76 8.19 21.47
C LYS A 600 -25.93 9.06 20.51
N VAL A 601 -26.24 9.04 19.21
CA VAL A 601 -25.57 9.89 18.22
C VAL A 601 -25.75 11.37 18.57
N VAL A 602 -26.98 11.81 18.83
CA VAL A 602 -27.26 13.22 19.17
C VAL A 602 -26.54 13.63 20.45
N THR A 603 -26.57 12.80 21.49
CA THR A 603 -25.88 13.04 22.76
C THR A 603 -24.38 13.20 22.53
N ASN A 604 -23.77 12.30 21.75
CA ASN A 604 -22.34 12.36 21.49
C ASN A 604 -21.94 13.60 20.68
N LEU A 605 -22.72 13.97 19.67
CA LEU A 605 -22.46 15.17 18.87
C LEU A 605 -22.63 16.48 19.67
N LYS A 606 -23.48 16.47 20.71
CA LYS A 606 -23.70 17.62 21.61
C LYS A 606 -22.58 17.77 22.65
N TYR A 607 -22.13 16.67 23.26
CA TYR A 607 -21.25 16.73 24.44
C TYR A 607 -19.78 16.36 24.18
N TRP A 608 -19.46 15.54 23.17
CA TRP A 608 -18.08 15.12 22.88
C TRP A 608 -17.41 15.97 21.78
N THR A 609 -17.62 17.28 21.81
CA THR A 609 -17.24 18.20 20.71
C THR A 609 -15.72 18.34 20.52
N GLU A 610 -14.93 18.11 21.56
CA GLU A 610 -13.48 18.25 21.52
C GLU A 610 -12.74 16.96 21.16
N ASN A 611 -13.41 15.80 21.24
CA ASN A 611 -12.79 14.48 21.08
C ASN A 611 -13.04 13.92 19.66
N GLU A 612 -12.10 14.22 18.75
CA GLU A 612 -12.16 13.81 17.33
C GLU A 612 -12.47 12.33 17.10
N PRO A 613 -11.79 11.34 17.73
CA PRO A 613 -12.05 9.93 17.46
C PRO A 613 -13.47 9.48 17.84
N ILE A 614 -14.02 9.99 18.95
CA ILE A 614 -15.41 9.71 19.37
C ILE A 614 -16.39 10.26 18.33
N LEU A 615 -16.19 11.52 17.88
CA LEU A 615 -17.03 12.13 16.85
C LEU A 615 -16.94 11.37 15.52
N ASN A 616 -15.74 10.99 15.10
CA ASN A 616 -15.52 10.25 13.86
C ASN A 616 -16.27 8.91 13.90
N ARG A 617 -16.15 8.14 14.98
CA ARG A 617 -16.82 6.85 15.11
C ARG A 617 -18.34 7.00 15.26
N THR A 618 -18.81 8.03 15.96
CA THR A 618 -20.24 8.38 16.07
C THR A 618 -20.85 8.71 14.71
N LEU A 619 -20.18 9.56 13.91
CA LEU A 619 -20.64 9.93 12.57
C LEU A 619 -20.57 8.76 11.58
N ASN A 620 -19.56 7.90 11.71
CA ASN A 620 -19.49 6.67 10.94
C ASN A 620 -20.69 5.77 11.27
N LEU A 621 -21.01 5.55 12.55
CA LEU A 621 -22.18 4.78 12.97
C LEU A 621 -23.48 5.32 12.36
N LEU A 622 -23.71 6.65 12.40
CA LEU A 622 -24.87 7.26 11.75
C LEU A 622 -24.86 7.08 10.23
N SER A 623 -23.69 7.21 9.60
CA SER A 623 -23.53 6.99 8.16
C SER A 623 -23.82 5.53 7.78
N GLU A 624 -23.47 4.56 8.62
CA GLU A 624 -23.78 3.15 8.40
C GLU A 624 -25.27 2.84 8.56
N LEU A 625 -25.91 3.40 9.59
CA LEU A 625 -27.35 3.27 9.83
C LEU A 625 -28.19 3.82 8.67
N SER A 626 -27.68 4.85 7.98
CA SER A 626 -28.34 5.45 6.82
C SER A 626 -28.00 4.79 5.47
N ARG A 627 -27.29 3.65 5.41
CA ARG A 627 -26.99 3.00 4.11
C ARG A 627 -28.20 2.25 3.50
N GLY A 628 -29.09 1.71 4.32
CA GLY A 628 -30.26 0.93 3.88
C GLY A 628 -31.54 1.77 3.74
N TYR A 629 -32.31 1.56 2.68
CA TYR A 629 -33.52 2.36 2.40
C TYR A 629 -34.61 2.21 3.47
N THR A 630 -34.86 0.99 3.93
CA THR A 630 -35.88 0.73 4.95
C THR A 630 -35.46 1.26 6.32
N ALA A 631 -34.17 1.15 6.65
CA ALA A 631 -33.60 1.72 7.87
C ALA A 631 -33.74 3.25 7.87
N MET A 632 -33.44 3.92 6.75
CA MET A 632 -33.63 5.38 6.63
C MET A 632 -35.09 5.80 6.83
N ARG A 633 -36.07 5.10 6.25
CA ARG A 633 -37.50 5.40 6.49
C ARG A 633 -37.89 5.25 7.95
N LYS A 634 -37.36 4.25 8.66
CA LYS A 634 -37.60 4.09 10.11
C LYS A 634 -36.91 5.21 10.90
N LEU A 635 -35.66 5.56 10.57
CA LEU A 635 -34.91 6.64 11.23
C LEU A 635 -35.61 7.99 11.13
N LEU A 636 -36.22 8.32 9.98
CA LEU A 636 -36.94 9.57 9.80
C LEU A 636 -38.19 9.71 10.68
N ARG A 637 -38.73 8.62 11.24
CA ARG A 637 -39.85 8.69 12.19
C ARG A 637 -39.41 9.12 13.60
N LEU A 638 -38.10 9.18 13.87
CA LEU A 638 -37.54 9.52 15.17
C LEU A 638 -37.40 11.04 15.32
N GLU A 639 -37.84 11.57 16.46
CA GLU A 639 -37.74 13.01 16.78
C GLU A 639 -36.29 13.50 16.78
N ASP A 640 -35.35 12.69 17.27
CA ASP A 640 -33.91 13.00 17.27
C ASP A 640 -33.37 13.26 15.86
N ILE A 641 -33.77 12.45 14.88
CA ILE A 641 -33.33 12.59 13.48
C ILE A 641 -34.02 13.78 12.81
N GLN A 642 -35.31 14.01 13.11
CA GLN A 642 -36.01 15.20 12.63
C GLN A 642 -35.38 16.48 13.19
N PHE A 643 -35.01 16.49 14.47
CA PHE A 643 -34.26 17.58 15.10
C PHE A 643 -32.92 17.83 14.40
N MET A 644 -32.17 16.77 14.06
CA MET A 644 -30.93 16.91 13.29
C MET A 644 -31.16 17.51 11.89
N LEU A 645 -32.27 17.19 11.23
CA LEU A 645 -32.60 17.76 9.92
C LEU A 645 -33.01 19.24 10.01
N THR A 646 -33.79 19.64 11.01
CA THR A 646 -34.26 21.03 11.17
C THR A 646 -33.22 21.96 11.78
N SER A 647 -32.33 21.44 12.62
CA SER A 647 -31.56 22.24 13.57
C SER A 647 -30.07 21.91 13.55
N HIS A 648 -29.49 21.70 12.36
CA HIS A 648 -28.08 21.36 12.10
C HIS A 648 -27.09 22.54 12.19
N THR A 649 -27.31 23.48 13.11
CA THR A 649 -26.46 24.67 13.30
C THR A 649 -25.37 24.45 14.35
N GLU A 650 -24.39 25.36 14.37
CA GLU A 650 -23.32 25.36 15.38
C GLU A 650 -23.84 25.57 16.82
N GLU A 651 -25.02 26.20 16.99
CA GLU A 651 -25.67 26.37 18.29
C GLU A 651 -26.08 25.02 18.92
N ASN A 652 -26.48 24.05 18.08
CA ASN A 652 -26.91 22.74 18.55
C ASN A 652 -25.79 21.69 18.46
N PHE A 653 -24.82 21.90 17.56
CA PHE A 653 -23.70 21.00 17.33
C PHE A 653 -22.38 21.78 17.34
N PRO A 654 -21.78 21.99 18.54
CA PRO A 654 -20.61 22.88 18.68
C PRO A 654 -19.35 22.39 17.94
N PHE A 655 -19.29 21.12 17.52
CA PHE A 655 -18.19 20.63 16.68
C PHE A 655 -18.16 21.26 15.28
N LEU A 656 -19.25 21.95 14.87
CA LEU A 656 -19.32 22.73 13.63
C LEU A 656 -18.68 24.13 13.78
N THR A 657 -18.35 24.60 14.98
CA THR A 657 -17.67 25.88 15.15
C THR A 657 -16.17 25.75 14.89
N THR A 658 -15.57 26.79 14.29
CA THR A 658 -14.12 26.85 14.11
C THR A 658 -13.46 27.16 15.46
N ARG A 659 -12.70 26.20 15.99
CA ARG A 659 -12.00 26.33 17.29
C ARG A 659 -10.95 27.45 17.27
N SER A 660 -10.76 28.13 18.40
CA SER A 660 -9.69 29.13 18.58
C SER A 660 -8.30 28.55 18.31
N ASP A 661 -8.08 27.30 18.68
CA ASP A 661 -6.80 26.59 18.52
C ASP A 661 -6.65 26.01 17.11
N PHE A 662 -7.65 26.15 16.24
CA PHE A 662 -7.66 25.49 14.92
C PHE A 662 -6.43 25.85 14.09
N SER A 663 -5.92 27.08 14.19
CA SER A 663 -4.72 27.53 13.48
C SER A 663 -3.41 26.96 14.03
N SER A 664 -3.37 26.52 15.29
CA SER A 664 -2.17 25.93 15.91
C SER A 664 -2.04 24.41 15.68
N LEU A 665 -3.10 23.75 15.19
CA LEU A 665 -3.10 22.34 14.84
C LEU A 665 -2.31 22.06 13.55
N SER A 666 -1.71 20.86 13.45
CA SER A 666 -1.11 20.40 12.21
C SER A 666 -2.15 20.26 11.09
N THR A 667 -1.72 20.45 9.83
CA THR A 667 -2.61 20.42 8.65
C THR A 667 -3.39 19.11 8.50
N ASN A 668 -2.83 18.00 8.99
CA ASN A 668 -3.50 16.70 8.98
C ASN A 668 -4.67 16.65 9.98
N ARG A 669 -4.49 17.15 11.20
CA ARG A 669 -5.56 17.22 12.21
C ARG A 669 -6.62 18.25 11.83
N GLN A 670 -6.21 19.40 11.27
CA GLN A 670 -7.17 20.36 10.69
C GLN A 670 -8.04 19.70 9.62
N THR A 671 -7.43 18.90 8.74
CA THR A 671 -8.15 18.19 7.68
C THR A 671 -9.12 17.15 8.24
N SER A 672 -8.76 16.42 9.30
CA SER A 672 -9.58 15.36 9.88
C SER A 672 -10.81 15.90 10.61
N VAL A 673 -10.65 16.96 11.41
CA VAL A 673 -11.78 17.72 12.01
C VAL A 673 -12.73 18.22 10.93
N LEU A 674 -12.22 18.78 9.83
CA LEU A 674 -13.03 19.23 8.71
C LEU A 674 -13.71 18.09 7.93
N ARG A 675 -13.21 16.84 8.00
CA ARG A 675 -13.88 15.68 7.38
C ARG A 675 -15.14 15.28 8.14
N LEU A 676 -15.18 15.50 9.46
CA LEU A 676 -16.37 15.23 10.27
C LEU A 676 -17.59 15.98 9.72
N ARG A 677 -17.41 17.26 9.36
CA ARG A 677 -18.45 18.09 8.71
C ARG A 677 -18.95 17.46 7.41
N THR A 678 -18.04 17.02 6.54
CA THR A 678 -18.41 16.35 5.28
C THR A 678 -19.21 15.08 5.55
N THR A 679 -18.79 14.21 6.49
CA THR A 679 -19.52 12.98 6.82
C THR A 679 -20.90 13.26 7.42
N PHE A 680 -21.01 14.29 8.25
CA PHE A 680 -22.28 14.74 8.85
C PHE A 680 -23.27 15.17 7.78
N TYR A 681 -22.90 16.13 6.92
CA TYR A 681 -23.79 16.62 5.85
C TYR A 681 -24.05 15.57 4.75
N THR A 682 -23.11 14.66 4.49
CA THR A 682 -23.36 13.49 3.64
C THR A 682 -24.51 12.65 4.19
N THR A 683 -24.47 12.37 5.49
CA THR A 683 -25.48 11.52 6.14
C THR A 683 -26.83 12.22 6.22
N LEU A 684 -26.87 13.51 6.58
CA LEU A 684 -28.12 14.28 6.60
C LEU A 684 -28.75 14.42 5.22
N ALA A 685 -27.95 14.71 4.19
CA ALA A 685 -28.46 14.80 2.82
C ALA A 685 -29.02 13.46 2.34
N ARG A 686 -28.40 12.33 2.71
CA ARG A 686 -28.93 10.99 2.40
C ARG A 686 -30.27 10.73 3.08
N LEU A 687 -30.46 11.16 4.33
CA LEU A 687 -31.73 11.05 5.04
C LEU A 687 -32.79 11.97 4.43
N LEU A 688 -32.42 13.22 4.11
CA LEU A 688 -33.30 14.19 3.44
C LEU A 688 -33.85 13.61 2.13
N MET A 689 -32.99 12.98 1.32
CA MET A 689 -33.32 12.41 0.01
C MET A 689 -34.48 11.41 0.02
N VAL A 690 -34.79 10.76 1.14
CA VAL A 690 -35.85 9.74 1.22
C VAL A 690 -37.25 10.35 1.11
N GLU A 691 -37.44 11.56 1.67
CA GLU A 691 -38.74 12.26 1.66
C GLU A 691 -38.72 13.56 0.85
N LEU A 692 -37.58 13.92 0.25
CA LEU A 692 -37.42 15.16 -0.49
C LEU A 692 -38.29 15.23 -1.75
N GLY A 693 -38.30 14.17 -2.56
CA GLY A 693 -39.04 14.15 -3.84
C GLY A 693 -38.73 15.38 -4.70
N GLU A 694 -39.78 16.15 -5.01
CA GLU A 694 -39.73 17.43 -5.73
C GLU A 694 -40.13 18.63 -4.82
N ASP A 695 -40.09 18.46 -3.49
CA ASP A 695 -40.50 19.51 -2.54
C ASP A 695 -39.38 20.54 -2.33
N GLU A 696 -39.44 21.63 -3.11
CA GLU A 696 -38.52 22.77 -3.01
C GLU A 696 -38.56 23.46 -1.65
N ASN A 697 -39.72 23.57 -1.01
CA ASN A 697 -39.84 24.27 0.28
C ASN A 697 -39.09 23.50 1.37
N ARG A 698 -39.20 22.17 1.37
CA ARG A 698 -38.45 21.31 2.28
C ARG A 698 -36.95 21.43 2.06
N PHE A 699 -36.51 21.49 0.80
CA PHE A 699 -35.11 21.76 0.47
C PHE A 699 -34.65 23.12 1.03
N LEU A 700 -35.39 24.20 0.77
CA LEU A 700 -35.04 25.55 1.20
C LEU A 700 -35.03 25.71 2.72
N ASN A 701 -35.97 25.07 3.42
CA ASN A 701 -35.99 25.06 4.88
C ASN A 701 -34.75 24.38 5.46
N PHE A 702 -34.33 23.26 4.87
CA PHE A 702 -33.07 22.60 5.23
C PHE A 702 -31.86 23.49 4.91
N MET A 703 -31.84 24.15 3.75
CA MET A 703 -30.73 25.00 3.31
C MET A 703 -30.68 26.38 3.99
N ALA A 704 -31.68 26.77 4.78
CA ALA A 704 -31.78 28.11 5.36
C ALA A 704 -30.56 28.52 6.22
N PRO A 705 -29.99 27.67 7.09
CA PRO A 705 -28.78 28.03 7.84
C PRO A 705 -27.55 28.21 6.95
N LEU A 706 -27.37 27.33 5.95
CA LEU A 706 -26.28 27.43 4.97
C LEU A 706 -26.43 28.67 4.08
N THR A 707 -27.66 29.07 3.76
CA THR A 707 -27.97 30.29 3.00
C THR A 707 -27.54 31.53 3.75
N ARG A 708 -27.77 31.60 5.07
CA ARG A 708 -27.31 32.72 5.91
C ARG A 708 -25.79 32.85 5.89
N ASN A 709 -25.07 31.73 6.08
CA ASN A 709 -23.61 31.70 6.04
C ASN A 709 -23.07 32.09 4.65
N ALA A 710 -23.62 31.51 3.58
CA ALA A 710 -23.24 31.84 2.21
C ALA A 710 -23.46 33.34 1.88
N ASN A 711 -24.59 33.91 2.30
CA ASN A 711 -24.88 35.34 2.09
C ASN A 711 -23.92 36.25 2.88
N GLN A 712 -23.56 35.90 4.11
CA GLN A 712 -22.55 36.61 4.88
C GLN A 712 -21.18 36.63 4.17
N LEU A 713 -20.76 35.47 3.63
CA LEU A 713 -19.52 35.35 2.86
C LEU A 713 -19.56 36.12 1.54
N ILE A 714 -20.70 36.09 0.83
CA ILE A 714 -20.90 36.84 -0.42
C ILE A 714 -20.79 38.35 -0.16
N VAL A 715 -21.41 38.86 0.91
CA VAL A 715 -21.30 40.28 1.27
C VAL A 715 -19.85 40.63 1.64
N ALA A 716 -19.19 39.80 2.45
CA ALA A 716 -17.82 40.04 2.89
C ALA A 716 -16.78 40.00 1.74
N LEU A 717 -16.91 39.08 0.79
CA LEU A 717 -15.88 38.82 -0.23
C LEU A 717 -16.18 39.45 -1.60
N LEU A 718 -17.44 39.64 -1.95
CA LEU A 718 -17.86 40.12 -3.28
C LEU A 718 -18.40 41.56 -3.26
N SER A 719 -18.94 42.05 -2.13
CA SER A 719 -19.62 43.36 -2.08
C SER A 719 -18.77 44.50 -1.50
N GLY A 720 -17.53 44.24 -1.10
CA GLY A 720 -16.57 45.28 -0.64
C GLY A 720 -16.96 46.04 0.63
N SER A 721 -17.98 45.59 1.37
CA SER A 721 -18.43 46.21 2.62
C SER A 721 -17.56 45.77 3.80
N PRO A 722 -17.30 46.63 4.80
CA PRO A 722 -16.52 46.25 5.97
C PRO A 722 -17.24 45.16 6.76
N SER A 723 -16.75 43.92 6.67
CA SER A 723 -17.25 42.78 7.44
C SER A 723 -16.76 42.87 8.89
N HIS A 724 -17.62 42.56 9.86
CA HIS A 724 -17.24 42.40 11.27
C HIS A 724 -16.39 41.14 11.56
N MET A 725 -16.13 40.31 10.55
CA MET A 725 -15.37 39.07 10.65
C MET A 725 -13.89 39.30 10.34
N THR A 726 -13.00 38.61 11.07
CA THR A 726 -11.56 38.63 10.76
C THR A 726 -11.25 37.83 9.49
N PRO A 727 -10.15 38.12 8.78
CA PRO A 727 -9.76 37.36 7.58
C PRO A 727 -9.65 35.85 7.81
N ASP A 728 -9.18 35.41 8.98
CA ASP A 728 -9.10 33.99 9.33
C ASP A 728 -10.48 33.36 9.59
N GLN A 729 -11.41 34.10 10.17
CA GLN A 729 -12.79 33.64 10.34
C GLN A 729 -13.48 33.47 8.97
N ILE A 730 -13.27 34.42 8.05
CA ILE A 730 -13.82 34.34 6.69
C ILE A 730 -13.23 33.13 5.96
N LYS A 731 -11.91 32.94 6.02
CA LYS A 731 -11.21 31.78 5.44
C LYS A 731 -11.78 30.45 5.95
N ASN A 732 -11.89 30.30 7.27
CA ASN A 732 -12.40 29.07 7.88
C ASN A 732 -13.89 28.84 7.57
N ALA A 733 -14.69 29.90 7.49
CA ALA A 733 -16.08 29.83 7.07
C ALA A 733 -16.24 29.39 5.60
N VAL A 734 -15.38 29.87 4.69
CA VAL A 734 -15.32 29.38 3.29
C VAL A 734 -14.98 27.90 3.24
N VAL A 735 -13.96 27.47 3.99
CA VAL A 735 -13.55 26.05 4.06
C VAL A 735 -14.68 25.19 4.64
N GLY A 736 -15.32 25.64 5.72
CA GLY A 736 -16.45 24.97 6.35
C GLY A 736 -17.62 24.80 5.38
N LEU A 737 -18.07 25.89 4.75
CA LEU A 737 -19.14 25.88 3.76
C LEU A 737 -18.81 24.94 2.59
N ALA A 738 -17.58 24.98 2.07
CA ALA A 738 -17.16 24.09 0.99
C ALA A 738 -17.22 22.61 1.38
N ARG A 739 -16.88 22.27 2.63
CA ARG A 739 -16.94 20.89 3.16
C ARG A 739 -18.36 20.41 3.42
N ASP A 740 -19.23 21.30 3.89
CA ASP A 740 -20.65 21.03 4.13
C ASP A 740 -21.36 20.74 2.80
N LEU A 741 -21.21 21.64 1.83
CA LEU A 741 -21.79 21.50 0.49
C LEU A 741 -21.24 20.29 -0.27
N ARG A 742 -19.96 19.95 -0.07
CA ARG A 742 -19.39 18.75 -0.68
C ARG A 742 -20.04 17.48 -0.14
N GLY A 743 -20.26 17.41 1.18
CA GLY A 743 -20.96 16.31 1.82
C GLY A 743 -22.39 16.19 1.29
N LEU A 744 -23.11 17.31 1.28
CA LEU A 744 -24.48 17.38 0.78
C LEU A 744 -24.59 16.95 -0.70
N SER A 745 -23.79 17.55 -1.57
CA SER A 745 -23.74 17.23 -3.00
C SER A 745 -23.44 15.74 -3.24
N SER A 746 -22.59 15.11 -2.43
CA SER A 746 -22.24 13.70 -2.62
C SER A 746 -23.40 12.71 -2.43
N SER A 747 -24.46 13.11 -1.72
CA SER A 747 -25.63 12.25 -1.45
C SER A 747 -26.85 12.59 -2.30
N LEU A 748 -26.91 13.80 -2.88
CA LEU A 748 -27.97 14.19 -3.81
C LEU A 748 -27.74 13.51 -5.17
N ASN A 749 -28.26 12.29 -5.30
CA ASN A 749 -28.03 11.42 -6.46
C ASN A 749 -29.19 11.40 -7.48
N THR A 750 -30.30 12.09 -7.22
CA THR A 750 -31.43 12.19 -8.16
C THR A 750 -31.40 13.50 -8.93
N LYS A 751 -31.90 13.50 -10.18
CA LYS A 751 -32.00 14.68 -11.04
C LYS A 751 -32.73 15.87 -10.37
N PRO A 752 -33.93 15.73 -9.76
CA PRO A 752 -34.64 16.87 -9.14
C PRO A 752 -33.90 17.47 -7.95
N ALA A 753 -33.42 16.64 -7.02
CA ALA A 753 -32.69 17.12 -5.85
C ALA A 753 -31.38 17.84 -6.20
N TYR A 754 -30.65 17.32 -7.20
CA TYR A 754 -29.44 17.97 -7.68
C TYR A 754 -29.78 19.30 -8.39
N GLN A 755 -30.87 19.36 -9.16
CA GLN A 755 -31.34 20.61 -9.79
C GLN A 755 -31.62 21.69 -8.74
N MET A 756 -32.34 21.36 -7.65
CA MET A 756 -32.58 22.29 -6.54
C MET A 756 -31.28 22.83 -5.91
N LEU A 757 -30.27 21.95 -5.73
CA LEU A 757 -28.95 22.38 -5.25
C LEU A 757 -28.26 23.30 -6.24
N LEU A 758 -28.32 23.00 -7.53
CA LEU A 758 -27.68 23.81 -8.56
C LEU A 758 -28.33 25.18 -8.67
N ASP A 759 -29.66 25.25 -8.62
CA ASP A 759 -30.42 26.51 -8.64
C ASP A 759 -30.13 27.38 -7.41
N TRP A 760 -29.90 26.75 -6.25
CA TRP A 760 -29.46 27.45 -5.04
C TRP A 760 -28.01 27.96 -5.13
N PHE A 761 -27.12 27.20 -5.78
CA PHE A 761 -25.69 27.50 -5.82
C PHE A 761 -25.29 28.46 -6.96
N TYR A 762 -25.93 28.36 -8.12
CA TYR A 762 -25.60 29.14 -9.31
C TYR A 762 -26.29 30.52 -9.31
N PRO A 763 -25.63 31.62 -9.73
CA PRO A 763 -24.22 31.73 -10.13
C PRO A 763 -23.29 32.16 -8.97
N SER A 764 -23.84 32.62 -7.84
CA SER A 764 -23.09 33.30 -6.79
C SER A 764 -22.11 32.38 -6.06
N GLY A 765 -22.43 31.10 -5.89
CA GLY A 765 -21.56 30.11 -5.27
C GLY A 765 -20.27 29.87 -6.06
N PHE A 766 -20.35 29.76 -7.39
CA PHE A 766 -19.16 29.63 -8.22
C PHE A 766 -18.30 30.90 -8.21
N LYS A 767 -18.90 32.09 -8.19
CA LYS A 767 -18.16 33.37 -8.04
C LYS A 767 -17.42 33.43 -6.70
N LEU A 768 -18.04 32.94 -5.63
CA LEU A 768 -17.40 32.83 -4.31
C LEU A 768 -16.18 31.88 -4.37
N CYS A 769 -16.31 30.72 -5.04
CA CYS A 769 -15.20 29.79 -5.23
C CYS A 769 -14.02 30.42 -5.99
N VAL A 770 -14.28 31.13 -7.10
CA VAL A 770 -13.24 31.84 -7.87
C VAL A 770 -12.54 32.86 -6.97
N ARG A 771 -13.30 33.70 -6.26
CA ARG A 771 -12.75 34.73 -5.39
C ARG A 771 -11.92 34.15 -4.24
N ALA A 772 -12.33 33.03 -3.67
CA ALA A 772 -11.57 32.36 -2.62
C ALA A 772 -10.20 31.85 -3.12
N LEU A 773 -10.15 31.28 -4.33
CA LEU A 773 -8.90 30.80 -4.93
C LEU A 773 -7.95 31.95 -5.32
N GLU A 774 -8.49 33.13 -5.66
CA GLU A 774 -7.69 34.33 -5.90
C GLU A 774 -7.05 34.88 -4.62
N LEU A 775 -7.80 34.90 -3.52
CA LEU A 775 -7.34 35.50 -2.25
C LEU A 775 -6.36 34.62 -1.49
N TRP A 776 -6.54 33.30 -1.55
CA TRP A 776 -5.73 32.33 -0.79
C TRP A 776 -5.05 31.32 -1.71
N ALA A 777 -4.35 31.81 -2.74
CA ALA A 777 -3.74 31.00 -3.78
C ALA A 777 -2.81 29.88 -3.27
N LEU A 778 -2.12 30.07 -2.14
CA LEU A 778 -1.18 29.08 -1.56
C LEU A 778 -1.74 28.35 -0.33
N ASP A 779 -2.98 28.61 0.09
CA ASP A 779 -3.54 27.93 1.27
C ASP A 779 -4.06 26.53 0.89
N PRO A 780 -3.46 25.45 1.43
CA PRO A 780 -3.82 24.09 1.07
C PRO A 780 -5.23 23.68 1.53
N LEU A 781 -5.76 24.30 2.58
CA LEU A 781 -7.09 23.97 3.11
C LEU A 781 -8.18 24.59 2.25
N VAL A 782 -8.01 25.84 1.83
CA VAL A 782 -8.93 26.54 0.92
C VAL A 782 -8.95 25.84 -0.43
N ASN A 783 -7.79 25.73 -1.09
CA ASN A 783 -7.68 25.17 -2.43
C ASN A 783 -8.22 23.74 -2.50
N ALA A 784 -7.80 22.87 -1.58
CA ALA A 784 -8.25 21.48 -1.59
C ALA A 784 -9.75 21.35 -1.27
N SER A 785 -10.34 22.23 -0.45
CA SER A 785 -11.76 22.13 -0.11
C SER A 785 -12.65 22.67 -1.22
N VAL A 786 -12.26 23.80 -1.84
CA VAL A 786 -12.98 24.41 -2.96
C VAL A 786 -12.91 23.54 -4.22
N LEU A 787 -11.71 23.11 -4.64
CA LEU A 787 -11.56 22.28 -5.85
C LEU A 787 -12.28 20.93 -5.71
N LYS A 788 -12.28 20.32 -4.52
CA LYS A 788 -13.01 19.08 -4.27
C LYS A 788 -14.52 19.27 -4.18
N LEU A 789 -15.01 20.44 -3.78
CA LEU A 789 -16.44 20.78 -3.90
C LEU A 789 -16.81 20.87 -5.38
N VAL A 790 -16.05 21.62 -6.18
CA VAL A 790 -16.30 21.80 -7.61
C VAL A 790 -16.27 20.46 -8.33
N GLY A 791 -15.26 19.63 -8.07
CA GLY A 791 -15.16 18.27 -8.60
C GLY A 791 -16.34 17.38 -8.21
N GLU A 792 -16.91 17.55 -7.01
CA GLU A 792 -18.10 16.82 -6.59
C GLU A 792 -19.37 17.37 -7.25
N LEU A 793 -19.52 18.68 -7.44
CA LEU A 793 -20.67 19.29 -8.12
C LEU A 793 -20.79 18.81 -9.56
N ILE A 794 -19.68 18.76 -10.32
CA ILE A 794 -19.66 18.34 -11.73
C ILE A 794 -19.73 16.82 -11.93
N HIS A 795 -19.73 16.04 -10.85
CA HIS A 795 -19.64 14.60 -10.97
C HIS A 795 -20.98 13.95 -11.30
N ASN A 796 -21.06 13.22 -12.40
CA ASN A 796 -22.28 12.53 -12.82
C ASN A 796 -22.40 11.14 -12.19
N ARG A 797 -22.82 11.05 -10.93
CA ARG A 797 -23.21 9.77 -10.31
C ARG A 797 -24.66 9.45 -10.64
N ASN A 798 -24.94 8.19 -10.96
CA ASN A 798 -26.29 7.67 -11.21
C ASN A 798 -27.10 8.47 -12.26
N GLY A 799 -26.43 9.14 -13.20
CA GLY A 799 -27.10 9.93 -14.24
C GLY A 799 -27.75 11.23 -13.76
N ARG A 800 -27.40 11.74 -12.58
CA ARG A 800 -28.01 12.97 -12.01
C ARG A 800 -27.80 14.23 -12.85
N LEU A 801 -26.77 14.25 -13.71
CA LEU A 801 -26.47 15.35 -14.64
C LEU A 801 -26.97 15.10 -16.06
N CYS A 802 -27.65 13.98 -16.34
CA CYS A 802 -28.23 13.69 -17.65
C CYS A 802 -29.54 14.48 -17.85
N PHE A 803 -29.40 15.79 -18.04
CA PHE A 803 -30.51 16.66 -18.43
C PHE A 803 -30.88 16.49 -19.90
N ASP A 804 -32.10 16.89 -20.25
CA ASP A 804 -32.52 16.93 -21.64
C ASP A 804 -31.57 17.85 -22.43
N PRO A 805 -31.20 17.50 -23.69
CA PRO A 805 -30.26 18.28 -24.49
C PRO A 805 -30.64 19.75 -24.70
N THR A 806 -31.90 20.10 -24.42
CA THR A 806 -32.45 21.45 -24.45
C THR A 806 -32.00 22.32 -23.27
N VAL A 807 -31.56 21.72 -22.17
CA VAL A 807 -31.15 22.43 -20.94
C VAL A 807 -29.63 22.66 -20.98
N PRO A 808 -29.14 23.91 -20.93
CA PRO A 808 -27.72 24.22 -21.07
C PRO A 808 -26.90 23.96 -19.79
N THR A 809 -27.38 23.14 -18.85
CA THR A 809 -26.72 22.89 -17.55
C THR A 809 -25.29 22.38 -17.71
N GLY A 810 -25.07 21.38 -18.58
CA GLY A 810 -23.73 20.84 -18.83
C GLY A 810 -22.76 21.89 -19.39
N TYR A 811 -23.26 22.79 -20.24
CA TYR A 811 -22.48 23.90 -20.79
C TYR A 811 -22.07 24.90 -19.71
N LEU A 812 -23.02 25.32 -18.87
CA LEU A 812 -22.75 26.25 -17.77
C LEU A 812 -21.73 25.69 -16.78
N LEU A 813 -21.84 24.41 -16.42
CA LEU A 813 -20.91 23.76 -15.50
C LEU A 813 -19.48 23.70 -16.04
N LEU A 814 -19.28 23.43 -17.34
CA LEU A 814 -17.94 23.44 -17.93
C LEU A 814 -17.34 24.85 -17.95
N ASN A 815 -18.14 25.87 -18.26
CA ASN A 815 -17.68 27.26 -18.25
C ASN A 815 -17.21 27.68 -16.85
N GLU A 816 -17.96 27.32 -15.82
CA GLU A 816 -17.59 27.58 -14.44
C GLU A 816 -16.34 26.80 -14.01
N LEU A 817 -16.24 25.51 -14.38
CA LEU A 817 -15.06 24.70 -14.12
C LEU A 817 -13.82 25.27 -14.80
N SER A 818 -13.94 25.65 -16.08
CA SER A 818 -12.89 26.25 -16.89
C SER A 818 -12.33 27.49 -16.19
N ARG A 819 -13.22 28.40 -15.79
CA ARG A 819 -12.84 29.61 -15.05
C ARG A 819 -12.12 29.29 -13.74
N ILE A 820 -12.63 28.34 -12.95
CA ILE A 820 -12.03 27.97 -11.66
C ILE A 820 -10.65 27.35 -11.82
N VAL A 821 -10.50 26.39 -12.73
CA VAL A 821 -9.22 25.69 -12.98
C VAL A 821 -8.20 26.66 -13.58
N THR A 822 -8.61 27.54 -14.50
CA THR A 822 -7.72 28.57 -15.06
C THR A 822 -7.28 29.57 -14.01
N THR A 823 -8.19 30.11 -13.18
CA THR A 823 -7.81 31.03 -12.09
C THR A 823 -6.85 30.37 -11.10
N PHE A 824 -7.14 29.13 -10.70
CA PHE A 824 -6.25 28.36 -9.82
C PHE A 824 -4.85 28.16 -10.44
N GLY A 825 -4.79 27.70 -11.69
CA GLY A 825 -3.51 27.39 -12.32
C GLY A 825 -2.66 28.63 -12.61
N VAL A 826 -3.27 29.75 -13.00
CA VAL A 826 -2.56 31.03 -13.20
C VAL A 826 -1.91 31.53 -11.90
N GLN A 827 -2.53 31.28 -10.75
CA GLN A 827 -1.98 31.67 -9.44
C GLN A 827 -0.96 30.66 -8.89
N MET A 828 -1.14 29.37 -9.17
CA MET A 828 -0.26 28.32 -8.64
C MET A 828 1.04 28.14 -9.42
N ILE A 829 0.98 28.11 -10.76
CA ILE A 829 2.13 27.77 -11.59
C ILE A 829 3.33 28.71 -11.34
N PRO A 830 3.17 30.06 -11.32
CA PRO A 830 4.30 30.97 -11.10
C PRO A 830 4.93 30.86 -9.71
N ASN A 831 4.14 30.53 -8.69
CA ASN A 831 4.57 30.51 -7.29
C ASN A 831 5.18 29.16 -6.86
N THR A 832 5.33 28.22 -7.80
CA THR A 832 5.83 26.86 -7.54
C THR A 832 7.25 26.85 -6.96
N SER A 833 8.10 27.83 -7.33
CA SER A 833 9.49 27.93 -6.88
C SER A 833 9.65 28.34 -5.41
N GLU A 834 8.62 28.91 -4.78
CA GLU A 834 8.67 29.39 -3.39
C GLU A 834 8.33 28.30 -2.36
N ILE A 835 7.95 27.10 -2.81
CA ILE A 835 7.44 26.03 -1.97
C ILE A 835 8.58 25.16 -1.44
N SER A 836 8.66 25.00 -0.12
CA SER A 836 9.67 24.14 0.52
C SER A 836 9.40 22.65 0.27
N LYS A 837 10.46 21.83 0.17
CA LYS A 837 10.34 20.37 -0.05
C LYS A 837 9.44 19.68 0.99
N GLN A 838 9.46 20.13 2.25
CA GLN A 838 8.63 19.57 3.34
C GLN A 838 7.13 19.89 3.21
N SER A 839 6.76 20.99 2.53
CA SER A 839 5.37 21.42 2.33
C SER A 839 4.84 21.18 0.91
N LEU A 840 5.66 20.56 0.05
CA LEU A 840 5.37 20.31 -1.35
C LEU A 840 4.05 19.55 -1.57
N TYR A 841 3.86 18.42 -0.86
CA TYR A 841 2.66 17.61 -1.01
C TYR A 841 1.36 18.34 -0.63
N PRO A 842 1.23 18.94 0.58
CA PRO A 842 -0.01 19.60 0.99
C PRO A 842 -0.32 20.87 0.18
N VAL A 843 0.69 21.69 -0.15
CA VAL A 843 0.50 23.01 -0.79
C VAL A 843 0.41 22.92 -2.31
N LYS A 844 1.31 22.18 -2.97
CA LYS A 844 1.36 22.06 -4.44
C LYS A 844 0.55 20.86 -4.93
N LEU A 845 0.98 19.65 -4.57
CA LEU A 845 0.54 18.42 -5.26
C LEU A 845 -0.92 18.09 -4.99
N LYS A 846 -1.38 18.21 -3.74
CA LYS A 846 -2.75 17.83 -3.34
C LYS A 846 -3.83 18.73 -3.98
N PRO A 847 -3.68 20.07 -4.05
CA PRO A 847 -4.56 20.92 -4.84
C PRO A 847 -4.52 20.63 -6.34
N ILE A 848 -3.32 20.42 -6.92
CA ILE A 848 -3.19 20.06 -8.34
C ILE A 848 -3.97 18.77 -8.64
N VAL A 849 -3.78 17.70 -7.84
CA VAL A 849 -4.54 16.45 -7.97
C VAL A 849 -6.05 16.70 -7.92
N ALA A 850 -6.52 17.57 -7.02
CA ALA A 850 -7.96 17.90 -6.96
C ALA A 850 -8.46 18.61 -8.23
N ALA A 851 -7.64 19.47 -8.85
CA ALA A 851 -7.96 20.11 -10.12
C ALA A 851 -7.95 19.11 -11.30
N LEU A 852 -6.94 18.22 -11.36
CA LEU A 852 -6.84 17.18 -12.39
C LEU A 852 -8.02 16.19 -12.29
N ASP A 853 -8.39 15.76 -11.08
CA ASP A 853 -9.53 14.89 -10.84
C ASP A 853 -10.85 15.56 -11.23
N ALA A 854 -11.02 16.86 -10.94
CA ALA A 854 -12.21 17.61 -11.35
C ALA A 854 -12.31 17.67 -12.88
N LEU A 855 -11.21 17.95 -13.58
CA LEU A 855 -11.19 17.97 -15.05
C LEU A 855 -11.49 16.59 -15.62
N LYS A 856 -10.87 15.53 -15.09
CA LYS A 856 -11.13 14.13 -15.48
C LYS A 856 -12.62 13.79 -15.35
N VAL A 857 -13.23 14.12 -14.22
CA VAL A 857 -14.65 13.85 -13.95
C VAL A 857 -15.55 14.59 -14.95
N CYS A 858 -15.21 15.83 -15.31
CA CYS A 858 -15.95 16.58 -16.31
C CYS A 858 -15.88 15.94 -17.70
N LEU A 859 -14.69 15.51 -18.12
CA LEU A 859 -14.46 14.92 -19.44
C LEU A 859 -15.09 13.52 -19.58
N SER A 860 -15.11 12.75 -18.49
CA SER A 860 -15.66 11.37 -18.45
C SER A 860 -17.15 11.29 -18.06
N GLY A 861 -17.77 12.40 -17.65
CA GLY A 861 -19.09 12.41 -17.03
C GLY A 861 -20.27 12.19 -17.99
N ASN A 862 -20.06 12.23 -19.31
CA ASN A 862 -21.06 11.94 -20.36
C ASN A 862 -22.33 12.80 -20.33
N PHE A 863 -22.32 13.94 -19.63
CA PHE A 863 -23.46 14.87 -19.53
C PHE A 863 -23.33 16.12 -20.41
N ILE A 864 -22.23 16.24 -21.16
CA ILE A 864 -21.93 17.38 -22.03
C ILE A 864 -21.71 16.87 -23.45
N ASN A 865 -22.41 17.45 -24.42
CA ASN A 865 -22.03 17.29 -25.83
C ASN A 865 -21.00 18.37 -26.18
N PHE A 866 -19.72 17.98 -26.32
CA PHE A 866 -18.64 18.93 -26.56
C PHE A 866 -18.69 19.59 -27.94
N GLY A 867 -19.45 19.05 -28.90
CA GLY A 867 -19.65 19.69 -30.21
C GLY A 867 -20.33 21.06 -30.10
N VAL A 868 -21.09 21.28 -29.03
CA VAL A 868 -21.84 22.53 -28.77
C VAL A 868 -20.92 23.74 -28.60
N PHE A 869 -19.71 23.57 -28.04
CA PHE A 869 -18.78 24.69 -27.83
C PHE A 869 -18.27 25.28 -29.15
N SER A 870 -18.11 24.44 -30.18
CA SER A 870 -17.73 24.90 -31.52
C SER A 870 -18.84 25.74 -32.18
N LEU A 871 -20.11 25.46 -31.86
CA LEU A 871 -21.26 26.22 -32.37
C LEU A 871 -21.38 27.59 -31.71
N PHE A 872 -21.14 27.68 -30.40
CA PHE A 872 -21.21 28.94 -29.65
C PHE A 872 -19.93 29.78 -29.71
N ARG A 873 -18.86 29.28 -30.34
CA ARG A 873 -17.53 29.94 -30.44
C ARG A 873 -16.95 30.32 -29.07
N GLU A 874 -17.12 29.46 -28.08
CA GLU A 874 -16.52 29.64 -26.76
C GLU A 874 -15.32 28.73 -26.56
N ASP A 875 -14.21 29.32 -26.11
CA ASP A 875 -12.93 28.62 -25.88
C ASP A 875 -12.84 27.95 -24.49
N SER A 876 -13.96 27.80 -23.78
CA SER A 876 -13.97 27.33 -22.38
C SER A 876 -13.41 25.92 -22.22
N LEU A 877 -13.75 25.01 -23.15
CA LEU A 877 -13.19 23.65 -23.19
C LEU A 877 -11.67 23.67 -23.43
N GLU A 878 -11.23 24.49 -24.38
CA GLU A 878 -9.83 24.65 -24.74
C GLU A 878 -9.01 25.24 -23.58
N LYS A 879 -9.51 26.27 -22.91
CA LYS A 879 -8.86 26.85 -21.71
C LYS A 879 -8.75 25.85 -20.57
N ALA A 880 -9.80 25.04 -20.35
CA ALA A 880 -9.81 24.02 -19.29
C ALA A 880 -8.78 22.91 -19.56
N ILE A 881 -8.77 22.35 -20.77
CA ILE A 881 -7.80 21.29 -21.14
C ILE A 881 -6.38 21.87 -21.21
N GLY A 882 -6.21 23.06 -21.79
CA GLY A 882 -4.92 23.73 -21.87
C GLY A 882 -4.30 23.98 -20.49
N MET A 883 -5.10 24.47 -19.53
CA MET A 883 -4.65 24.60 -18.14
C MET A 883 -4.39 23.26 -17.47
N GLY A 884 -5.21 22.24 -17.72
CA GLY A 884 -4.97 20.88 -17.23
C GLY A 884 -3.63 20.33 -17.67
N VAL A 885 -3.28 20.50 -18.95
CA VAL A 885 -1.96 20.12 -19.49
C VAL A 885 -0.84 20.93 -18.83
N GLN A 886 -1.00 22.26 -18.66
CA GLN A 886 0.01 23.08 -17.96
C GLN A 886 0.23 22.65 -16.50
N LEU A 887 -0.84 22.29 -15.78
CA LEU A 887 -0.74 21.76 -14.43
C LEU A 887 -0.05 20.39 -14.38
N MET A 888 -0.28 19.54 -15.39
CA MET A 888 0.44 18.27 -15.54
C MET A 888 1.94 18.49 -15.78
N LEU A 889 2.31 19.43 -16.67
CA LEU A 889 3.71 19.78 -16.95
C LEU A 889 4.44 20.42 -15.75
N CYS A 890 3.70 20.93 -14.75
CA CYS A 890 4.26 21.46 -13.51
C CYS A 890 4.74 20.35 -12.54
N ILE A 891 4.34 19.10 -12.77
CA ILE A 891 4.73 17.94 -11.97
C ILE A 891 5.98 17.30 -12.60
N SER A 892 7.03 17.15 -11.81
CA SER A 892 8.29 16.51 -12.22
C SER A 892 8.21 14.99 -12.13
N ASP A 893 9.05 14.29 -12.90
CA ASP A 893 9.11 12.82 -12.89
C ASP A 893 9.50 12.28 -11.49
N ALA A 894 10.34 13.00 -10.74
CA ALA A 894 10.69 12.65 -9.36
C ALA A 894 9.48 12.69 -8.41
N GLU A 895 8.62 13.71 -8.53
CA GLU A 895 7.38 13.83 -7.74
C GLU A 895 6.38 12.72 -8.09
N LEU A 896 6.33 12.27 -9.35
CA LEU A 896 5.47 11.16 -9.77
C LEU A 896 5.93 9.82 -9.18
N GLN A 897 7.24 9.60 -9.05
CA GLN A 897 7.81 8.39 -8.45
C GLN A 897 7.67 8.37 -6.92
N GLU A 898 7.83 9.51 -6.26
CA GLU A 898 7.70 9.63 -4.80
C GLU A 898 6.24 9.49 -4.32
N PHE A 899 5.26 10.01 -5.07
CA PHE A 899 3.86 10.07 -4.65
C PHE A 899 2.91 9.30 -5.60
N PRO A 900 2.63 8.01 -5.34
CA PRO A 900 1.78 7.16 -6.21
C PRO A 900 0.38 7.72 -6.48
N LYS A 901 -0.24 8.38 -5.49
CA LYS A 901 -1.57 9.00 -5.66
C LYS A 901 -1.58 10.13 -6.69
N VAL A 902 -0.49 10.88 -6.77
CA VAL A 902 -0.33 11.95 -7.77
C VAL A 902 -0.20 11.33 -9.15
N SER A 903 0.64 10.29 -9.26
CA SER A 903 0.81 9.50 -10.49
C SER A 903 -0.51 8.90 -10.99
N GLN A 904 -1.32 8.30 -10.11
CA GLN A 904 -2.62 7.75 -10.47
C GLN A 904 -3.59 8.81 -11.04
N SER A 905 -3.65 10.01 -10.44
CA SER A 905 -4.49 11.11 -10.94
C SER A 905 -3.96 11.69 -12.27
N PHE A 906 -2.64 11.86 -12.38
CA PHE A 906 -1.96 12.31 -13.59
C PHE A 906 -2.24 11.38 -14.78
N PHE A 907 -1.93 10.09 -14.65
CA PHE A 907 -2.13 9.13 -15.74
C PHE A 907 -3.62 8.86 -16.00
N SER A 908 -4.46 8.94 -14.97
CA SER A 908 -5.92 8.88 -15.16
C SER A 908 -6.43 9.99 -16.07
N LEU A 909 -5.97 11.24 -15.89
CA LEU A 909 -6.39 12.34 -16.76
C LEU A 909 -5.76 12.20 -18.15
N LEU A 910 -4.48 11.84 -18.22
CA LEU A 910 -3.76 11.63 -19.48
C LEU A 910 -4.48 10.61 -20.37
N GLU A 911 -4.99 9.52 -19.77
CA GLU A 911 -5.75 8.49 -20.48
C GLU A 911 -6.93 9.08 -21.27
N TYR A 912 -7.77 9.91 -20.63
CA TYR A 912 -8.91 10.55 -21.30
C TYR A 912 -8.48 11.59 -22.33
N LEU A 913 -7.43 12.36 -22.04
CA LEU A 913 -6.89 13.35 -22.96
C LEU A 913 -6.37 12.70 -24.24
N VAL A 914 -5.67 11.59 -24.14
CA VAL A 914 -5.12 10.87 -25.28
C VAL A 914 -6.18 10.04 -26.01
N ASN A 915 -7.15 9.46 -25.29
CA ASN A 915 -8.19 8.67 -25.95
C ASN A 915 -9.09 9.53 -26.84
N ASP A 916 -9.66 10.62 -26.29
CA ASP A 916 -10.71 11.41 -26.95
C ASP A 916 -10.24 12.80 -27.42
N HIS A 917 -9.15 13.35 -26.89
CA HIS A 917 -8.68 14.72 -27.15
C HIS A 917 -7.24 14.79 -27.71
N ILE A 918 -6.72 13.71 -28.32
CA ILE A 918 -5.34 13.65 -28.82
C ILE A 918 -5.03 14.76 -29.83
N ALA A 919 -6.01 15.15 -30.65
CA ALA A 919 -5.85 16.23 -31.61
C ALA A 919 -5.52 17.56 -30.91
N PHE A 920 -6.10 17.82 -29.73
CA PHE A 920 -5.74 18.98 -28.94
C PHE A 920 -4.32 18.86 -28.39
N VAL A 921 -4.01 17.74 -27.71
CA VAL A 921 -2.70 17.50 -27.07
C VAL A 921 -1.56 17.60 -28.08
N ALA A 922 -1.69 16.97 -29.25
CA ALA A 922 -0.68 17.00 -30.31
C ALA A 922 -0.55 18.39 -30.97
N SER A 923 -1.60 19.21 -30.94
CA SER A 923 -1.54 20.59 -31.47
C SER A 923 -0.79 21.57 -30.57
N LEU A 924 -0.51 21.21 -29.30
CA LEU A 924 0.26 22.04 -28.37
C LEU A 924 1.77 22.06 -28.69
N GLY A 925 2.23 21.15 -29.55
CA GLY A 925 3.59 21.08 -30.05
C GLY A 925 4.35 19.81 -29.65
N ASP A 926 5.45 19.56 -30.36
CA ASP A 926 6.27 18.35 -30.21
C ASP A 926 6.88 18.19 -28.80
N ALA A 927 7.24 19.30 -28.15
CA ALA A 927 7.83 19.27 -26.81
C ALA A 927 6.89 18.69 -25.74
N VAL A 928 5.58 18.96 -25.83
CA VAL A 928 4.56 18.47 -24.88
C VAL A 928 4.34 16.97 -25.07
N LEU A 929 4.23 16.53 -26.32
CA LEU A 929 4.05 15.12 -26.66
C LEU A 929 5.29 14.29 -26.28
N SER A 930 6.48 14.83 -26.54
CA SER A 930 7.75 14.23 -26.15
C SER A 930 7.89 14.12 -24.63
N HIS A 931 7.45 15.13 -23.87
CA HIS A 931 7.45 15.07 -22.42
C HIS A 931 6.52 13.95 -21.91
N PHE A 932 5.27 13.87 -22.39
CA PHE A 932 4.36 12.81 -21.98
C PHE A 932 4.86 11.41 -22.36
N LEU A 933 5.42 11.23 -23.55
CA LEU A 933 6.02 9.95 -23.96
C LEU A 933 7.21 9.56 -23.06
N ASN A 934 8.05 10.51 -22.69
CA ASN A 934 9.15 10.27 -21.75
C ASN A 934 8.61 9.90 -20.35
N THR A 935 7.65 10.65 -19.81
CA THR A 935 7.06 10.35 -18.50
C THR A 935 6.34 8.99 -18.48
N ILE A 936 5.68 8.60 -19.58
CA ILE A 936 5.12 7.25 -19.77
C ILE A 936 6.25 6.21 -19.77
N ALA A 937 7.33 6.45 -20.51
CA ALA A 937 8.47 5.53 -20.59
C ALA A 937 9.13 5.27 -19.22
N HIS A 938 9.31 6.31 -18.40
CA HIS A 938 9.87 6.17 -17.05
C HIS A 938 8.91 5.49 -16.07
N SER A 939 7.59 5.63 -16.26
CA SER A 939 6.56 5.09 -15.36
C SER A 939 6.06 3.69 -15.73
N LEU A 940 6.42 3.18 -16.91
CA LEU A 940 6.07 1.83 -17.38
C LEU A 940 6.61 0.72 -16.47
N MET A 941 7.77 0.94 -15.84
CA MET A 941 8.39 0.01 -14.89
C MET A 941 8.09 0.34 -13.43
N SER A 942 7.01 1.10 -13.17
CA SER A 942 6.62 1.46 -11.80
C SER A 942 6.18 0.24 -10.98
N ILE A 943 6.38 0.31 -9.66
CA ILE A 943 6.00 -0.76 -8.71
C ILE A 943 4.47 -0.89 -8.61
N ASP A 944 3.74 0.21 -8.79
CA ASP A 944 2.29 0.26 -8.76
C ASP A 944 1.71 -0.24 -10.09
N THR A 945 1.07 -1.41 -10.05
CA THR A 945 0.50 -2.05 -11.24
C THR A 945 -0.56 -1.18 -11.92
N THR A 946 -1.31 -0.38 -11.15
CA THR A 946 -2.38 0.47 -11.71
C THR A 946 -1.81 1.63 -12.53
N VAL A 947 -0.66 2.18 -12.13
CA VAL A 947 0.03 3.24 -12.86
C VAL A 947 0.56 2.69 -14.17
N ALA A 948 1.28 1.57 -14.12
CA ALA A 948 1.83 0.94 -15.31
C ALA A 948 0.73 0.43 -16.29
N GLU A 949 -0.42 -0.04 -15.79
CA GLU A 949 -1.61 -0.33 -16.61
C GLU A 949 -2.11 0.93 -17.36
N ASN A 950 -2.27 2.05 -16.66
CA ASN A 950 -2.68 3.31 -17.27
C ASN A 950 -1.65 3.83 -18.28
N CYS A 951 -0.35 3.69 -18.00
CA CYS A 951 0.72 4.04 -18.94
C CYS A 951 0.62 3.22 -20.24
N CYS A 952 0.38 1.90 -20.14
CA CYS A 952 0.19 1.03 -21.30
C CYS A 952 -1.04 1.45 -22.13
N LEU A 953 -2.14 1.83 -21.47
CA LEU A 953 -3.36 2.32 -22.14
C LEU A 953 -3.13 3.65 -22.84
N CYS A 954 -2.50 4.62 -22.17
CA CYS A 954 -2.13 5.90 -22.78
C CYS A 954 -1.28 5.68 -24.03
N LEU A 955 -0.27 4.81 -23.94
CA LEU A 955 0.59 4.47 -25.06
C LEU A 955 -0.19 3.80 -26.20
N ASP A 956 -1.05 2.83 -25.91
CA ASP A 956 -1.89 2.17 -26.91
C ASP A 956 -2.80 3.15 -27.66
N TYR A 957 -3.40 4.12 -26.97
CA TYR A 957 -4.22 5.15 -27.61
C TYR A 957 -3.39 6.05 -28.54
N ILE A 958 -2.20 6.53 -28.10
CA ILE A 958 -1.31 7.32 -28.97
C ILE A 958 -0.99 6.53 -30.23
N LEU A 959 -0.53 5.30 -30.07
CA LEU A 959 -0.06 4.47 -31.18
C LEU A 959 -1.19 4.05 -32.12
N THR A 960 -2.38 3.78 -31.59
CA THR A 960 -3.57 3.45 -32.40
C THR A 960 -3.98 4.61 -33.28
N HIS A 961 -3.96 5.85 -32.76
CA HIS A 961 -4.22 7.05 -33.55
C HIS A 961 -3.14 7.27 -34.61
N LEU A 962 -1.87 7.08 -34.24
CA LEU A 962 -0.73 7.19 -35.16
C LEU A 962 -0.83 6.18 -36.32
N PHE A 963 -1.18 4.93 -36.03
CA PHE A 963 -1.38 3.88 -37.02
C PHE A 963 -2.51 4.21 -38.00
N LYS A 964 -3.63 4.73 -37.50
CA LYS A 964 -4.76 5.17 -38.36
C LYS A 964 -4.37 6.28 -39.31
N LEU A 965 -3.60 7.27 -38.86
CA LEU A 965 -3.13 8.37 -39.70
C LEU A 965 -2.20 7.89 -40.81
N LEU A 966 -1.28 6.97 -40.51
CA LEU A 966 -0.43 6.36 -41.53
C LEU A 966 -1.22 5.55 -42.57
N GLN A 967 -2.23 4.80 -42.12
CA GLN A 967 -3.09 4.04 -43.04
C GLN A 967 -3.87 4.97 -43.98
N GLN A 968 -4.39 6.09 -43.46
CA GLN A 968 -5.05 7.12 -44.29
C GLN A 968 -4.07 7.74 -45.30
N GLN A 969 -2.84 8.06 -44.89
CA GLN A 969 -1.84 8.63 -45.79
C GLN A 969 -1.45 7.65 -46.91
N GLN A 970 -1.28 6.37 -46.60
CA GLN A 970 -0.98 5.32 -47.59
C GLN A 970 -2.12 5.13 -48.60
N GLN A 971 -3.38 5.26 -48.17
CA GLN A 971 -4.53 5.21 -49.08
C GLN A 971 -4.55 6.42 -50.03
N ILE A 972 -4.24 7.61 -49.53
CA ILE A 972 -4.15 8.84 -50.34
C ILE A 972 -2.99 8.75 -51.36
N ASP A 973 -1.82 8.24 -50.94
CA ASP A 973 -0.65 8.07 -51.81
C ASP A 973 -0.85 6.97 -52.88
N SER A 974 -1.79 6.03 -52.67
CA SER A 974 -2.08 4.92 -53.59
C SER A 974 -3.01 5.27 -54.78
N GLY A 975 -3.50 6.50 -54.87
CA GLY A 975 -4.19 7.01 -56.06
C GLY A 975 -5.63 6.50 -56.30
N LEU A 976 -6.32 5.99 -55.28
CA LEU A 976 -7.75 5.71 -55.37
C LEU A 976 -8.55 7.03 -55.21
N SER A 977 -9.35 7.36 -56.23
CA SER A 977 -10.15 8.59 -56.30
C SER A 977 -10.98 8.82 -55.03
N ALA A 978 -10.93 10.05 -54.51
CA ALA A 978 -11.69 10.50 -53.35
C ALA A 978 -13.22 10.52 -53.54
N ASP A 979 -13.72 10.22 -54.74
CA ASP A 979 -15.15 10.33 -55.10
C ASP A 979 -15.95 9.02 -55.06
N ASP A 980 -15.32 7.84 -54.91
CA ASP A 980 -16.03 6.54 -54.85
C ASP A 980 -15.92 5.83 -53.48
N ALA A 981 -15.40 6.50 -52.45
CA ALA A 981 -15.50 5.99 -51.08
C ALA A 981 -16.92 6.30 -50.56
N PRO A 982 -17.77 5.30 -50.23
CA PRO A 982 -18.93 5.61 -49.40
C PRO A 982 -18.38 6.19 -48.10
N ARG A 983 -18.89 7.38 -47.71
CA ARG A 983 -18.67 7.95 -46.38
C ARG A 983 -19.18 6.95 -45.34
N LEU A 984 -18.34 6.00 -44.95
CA LEU A 984 -18.67 4.97 -43.97
C LEU A 984 -17.44 4.68 -43.10
N LEU A 985 -17.18 5.61 -42.20
CA LEU A 985 -16.67 5.27 -40.86
C LEU A 985 -17.78 5.60 -39.86
N VAL A 986 -18.93 4.94 -40.04
CA VAL A 986 -19.80 4.63 -38.91
C VAL A 986 -19.05 3.55 -38.15
N LEU A 987 -18.55 3.89 -36.97
CA LEU A 987 -18.24 2.90 -35.95
C LEU A 987 -19.59 2.26 -35.56
N GLU A 988 -20.01 1.22 -36.27
CA GLU A 988 -20.85 0.18 -35.69
C GLU A 988 -19.99 -0.52 -34.63
N ASN A 989 -19.97 0.05 -33.43
CA ASN A 989 -19.96 -0.77 -32.25
C ASN A 989 -21.37 -1.39 -32.22
N ASP A 990 -21.50 -2.66 -32.59
CA ASP A 990 -22.77 -3.37 -32.53
C ASP A 990 -23.40 -3.22 -31.13
N VAL A 991 -24.43 -2.38 -31.09
CA VAL A 991 -25.49 -2.40 -30.12
C VAL A 991 -26.46 -3.47 -30.63
N VAL A 992 -26.43 -4.67 -30.04
CA VAL A 992 -27.57 -5.58 -30.16
C VAL A 992 -28.70 -5.00 -29.32
N VAL A 993 -29.58 -4.22 -29.96
CA VAL A 993 -30.97 -4.08 -29.49
C VAL A 993 -31.72 -5.31 -30.01
N GLY A 994 -31.86 -6.33 -29.16
CA GLY A 994 -32.60 -7.54 -29.46
C GLY A 994 -33.24 -8.09 -28.19
N ASN A 995 -34.57 -8.00 -28.13
CA ASN A 995 -35.43 -8.47 -27.05
C ASN A 995 -35.15 -9.93 -26.64
N GLY A 996 -35.05 -10.15 -25.32
CA GLY A 996 -35.40 -11.40 -24.63
C GLY A 996 -34.53 -12.64 -24.87
N LEU A 997 -33.75 -13.06 -23.86
CA LEU A 997 -33.81 -14.39 -23.19
C LEU A 997 -32.52 -14.72 -22.39
N SER A 998 -32.75 -15.17 -21.16
CA SER A 998 -31.98 -16.06 -20.28
C SER A 998 -30.48 -15.83 -20.00
N SER A 999 -30.26 -15.48 -18.72
CA SER A 999 -29.08 -15.72 -17.87
C SER A 999 -28.31 -17.02 -18.17
N SER A 1000 -27.02 -16.89 -18.49
CA SER A 1000 -25.89 -17.42 -17.70
C SER A 1000 -24.61 -17.40 -18.53
N THR A 1001 -23.49 -17.01 -17.89
CA THR A 1001 -22.10 -16.99 -18.42
C THR A 1001 -21.64 -15.67 -19.03
N ILE A 1002 -21.35 -14.69 -18.15
CA ILE A 1002 -20.51 -13.53 -18.44
C ILE A 1002 -19.30 -13.60 -17.51
N THR A 1003 -18.12 -13.90 -18.06
CA THR A 1003 -16.83 -13.73 -17.39
C THR A 1003 -16.05 -12.61 -18.07
N ASN A 1004 -15.95 -11.48 -17.38
CA ASN A 1004 -14.88 -10.46 -17.41
C ASN A 1004 -14.33 -9.93 -18.75
N CYS A 1005 -15.17 -9.26 -19.54
CA CYS A 1005 -14.72 -8.12 -20.36
C CYS A 1005 -15.39 -6.84 -19.81
N ARG A 1006 -14.59 -5.92 -19.27
CA ARG A 1006 -15.06 -4.60 -18.80
C ARG A 1006 -15.53 -3.78 -20.00
N MET A 1007 -16.84 -3.82 -20.29
CA MET A 1007 -17.52 -2.82 -21.13
C MET A 1007 -17.34 -1.44 -20.48
N ARG A 1008 -16.42 -0.61 -20.99
CA ARG A 1008 -16.27 0.79 -20.56
C ARG A 1008 -17.27 1.66 -21.33
N HIS A 1009 -18.06 2.44 -20.61
CA HIS A 1009 -19.06 3.37 -21.17
C HIS A 1009 -18.38 4.43 -22.06
N TYR A 1010 -18.59 4.35 -23.38
CA TYR A 1010 -18.11 5.35 -24.32
C TYR A 1010 -18.95 6.63 -24.24
N GLY A 1011 -18.28 7.76 -24.01
CA GLY A 1011 -18.87 9.04 -23.68
C GLY A 1011 -19.09 10.02 -24.84
N ALA A 1012 -19.71 11.16 -24.51
CA ALA A 1012 -19.93 12.30 -25.41
C ALA A 1012 -18.65 13.12 -25.73
N SER A 1013 -17.51 12.77 -25.12
CA SER A 1013 -16.16 13.29 -25.40
C SER A 1013 -15.74 13.12 -26.87
N LYS A 1014 -16.16 12.03 -27.52
CA LYS A 1014 -15.90 11.74 -28.94
C LYS A 1014 -16.45 12.78 -29.91
N TYR A 1015 -17.43 13.59 -29.49
CA TYR A 1015 -18.05 14.62 -30.32
C TYR A 1015 -17.36 15.99 -30.20
N ALA A 1016 -16.25 16.10 -29.46
CA ALA A 1016 -15.45 17.32 -29.41
C ALA A 1016 -14.88 17.66 -30.80
N VAL A 1017 -15.17 18.86 -31.28
CA VAL A 1017 -14.76 19.30 -32.61
C VAL A 1017 -13.46 20.10 -32.51
N TRP A 1018 -12.35 19.51 -32.97
CA TRP A 1018 -11.03 20.14 -33.03
C TRP A 1018 -10.63 20.54 -34.46
N SER A 1019 -11.59 20.84 -35.33
CA SER A 1019 -11.42 20.97 -36.79
C SER A 1019 -10.27 21.90 -37.23
N THR A 1020 -9.98 22.96 -36.47
CA THR A 1020 -8.88 23.89 -36.75
C THR A 1020 -7.49 23.38 -36.32
N ARG A 1021 -7.44 22.43 -35.39
CA ARG A 1021 -6.21 21.87 -34.79
C ARG A 1021 -5.78 20.55 -35.44
N ILE A 1022 -6.71 19.80 -36.03
CA ILE A 1022 -6.46 18.48 -36.64
C ILE A 1022 -5.25 18.52 -37.60
N PRO A 1023 -5.13 19.47 -38.56
CA PRO A 1023 -3.99 19.45 -39.49
C PRO A 1023 -2.64 19.62 -38.79
N VAL A 1024 -2.57 20.47 -37.76
CA VAL A 1024 -1.35 20.69 -36.96
C VAL A 1024 -1.05 19.45 -36.11
N ALA A 1025 -2.08 18.86 -35.51
CA ALA A 1025 -1.98 17.66 -34.69
C ALA A 1025 -1.49 16.45 -35.48
N GLU A 1026 -2.05 16.23 -36.67
CA GLU A 1026 -1.65 15.18 -37.60
C GLU A 1026 -0.20 15.37 -38.04
N ALA A 1027 0.20 16.61 -38.38
CA ALA A 1027 1.59 16.92 -38.71
C ALA A 1027 2.54 16.60 -37.53
N THR A 1028 2.20 17.02 -36.30
CA THR A 1028 3.02 16.72 -35.10
C THR A 1028 3.09 15.22 -34.80
N LEU A 1029 1.97 14.49 -34.93
CA LEU A 1029 1.94 13.03 -34.72
C LEU A 1029 2.75 12.29 -35.79
N LEU A 1030 2.65 12.72 -37.05
CA LEU A 1030 3.44 12.14 -38.15
C LEU A 1030 4.94 12.45 -37.99
N ASN A 1031 5.31 13.61 -37.43
CA ASN A 1031 6.69 13.96 -37.11
C ASN A 1031 7.32 13.02 -36.06
N LEU A 1032 6.53 12.29 -35.26
CA LEU A 1032 7.06 11.26 -34.36
C LEU A 1032 7.72 10.10 -35.12
N ILE A 1033 7.28 9.83 -36.35
CA ILE A 1033 7.74 8.69 -37.18
C ILE A 1033 8.57 9.16 -38.37
N LYS A 1034 8.16 10.23 -39.05
CA LYS A 1034 8.84 10.79 -40.22
C LYS A 1034 9.65 12.03 -39.77
N PRO A 1035 10.99 11.95 -39.67
CA PRO A 1035 11.77 13.13 -39.32
C PRO A 1035 11.64 14.19 -40.43
N GLY A 1036 11.40 15.44 -40.04
CA GLY A 1036 11.61 16.56 -40.94
C GLY A 1036 13.07 16.62 -41.40
N PRO A 1037 13.39 17.28 -42.54
CA PRO A 1037 14.70 17.21 -43.18
C PRO A 1037 15.89 17.69 -42.32
N ASN A 1038 15.66 18.31 -41.15
CA ASN A 1038 16.67 18.90 -40.27
C ASN A 1038 16.50 18.59 -38.75
N GLN A 1039 15.74 17.56 -38.34
CA GLN A 1039 15.60 17.20 -36.91
C GLN A 1039 16.11 15.80 -36.59
N VAL A 1040 16.87 15.68 -35.51
CA VAL A 1040 17.35 14.40 -34.97
C VAL A 1040 16.14 13.55 -34.53
N PRO A 1041 16.04 12.26 -34.89
CA PRO A 1041 14.88 11.42 -34.61
C PRO A 1041 14.80 10.96 -33.14
N ASN A 1042 14.76 11.91 -32.19
CA ASN A 1042 14.72 11.59 -30.76
C ASN A 1042 13.44 10.83 -30.37
N ASN A 1043 12.30 11.15 -30.98
CA ASN A 1043 11.01 10.54 -30.63
C ASN A 1043 10.83 9.13 -31.21
N LEU A 1044 11.31 8.87 -32.43
CA LEU A 1044 11.34 7.52 -32.99
C LEU A 1044 12.28 6.60 -32.18
N ASN A 1045 13.43 7.12 -31.75
CA ASN A 1045 14.33 6.39 -30.85
C ASN A 1045 13.68 6.11 -29.48
N LEU A 1046 12.85 7.03 -28.97
CA LEU A 1046 12.07 6.81 -27.76
C LEU A 1046 11.02 5.70 -27.95
N LEU A 1047 10.27 5.69 -29.04
CA LEU A 1047 9.32 4.61 -29.36
C LEU A 1047 10.01 3.25 -29.51
N ARG A 1048 11.18 3.21 -30.15
CA ARG A 1048 12.03 2.01 -30.24
C ARG A 1048 12.51 1.55 -28.86
N ARG A 1049 12.95 2.47 -27.99
CA ARG A 1049 13.32 2.17 -26.60
C ARG A 1049 12.14 1.61 -25.81
N ILE A 1050 10.95 2.20 -25.94
CA ILE A 1050 9.73 1.70 -25.30
C ILE A 1050 9.41 0.27 -25.79
N MET A 1051 9.51 0.01 -27.10
CA MET A 1051 9.32 -1.33 -27.66
C MET A 1051 10.25 -2.36 -27.01
N VAL A 1052 11.53 -2.01 -26.83
CA VAL A 1052 12.53 -2.87 -26.16
C VAL A 1052 12.16 -3.11 -24.69
N ILE A 1053 11.75 -2.07 -23.96
CA ILE A 1053 11.33 -2.18 -22.54
C ILE A 1053 10.12 -3.11 -22.40
N LEU A 1054 9.11 -2.94 -23.26
CA LEU A 1054 7.91 -3.78 -23.23
C LEU A 1054 8.23 -5.24 -23.60
N LEU A 1055 9.05 -5.45 -24.64
CA LEU A 1055 9.44 -6.79 -25.08
C LEU A 1055 10.30 -7.51 -24.03
N SER A 1056 11.23 -6.82 -23.38
CA SER A 1056 12.04 -7.39 -22.30
C SER A 1056 11.20 -7.70 -21.06
N SER A 1057 10.25 -6.83 -20.71
CA SER A 1057 9.32 -7.03 -19.58
C SER A 1057 8.40 -8.24 -19.78
N VAL A 1058 7.90 -8.47 -21.01
CA VAL A 1058 7.07 -9.66 -21.34
C VAL A 1058 7.85 -10.98 -21.17
N ILE A 1059 9.15 -10.94 -21.41
CA ILE A 1059 10.05 -12.10 -21.39
C ILE A 1059 10.50 -12.46 -19.97
N GLN A 1060 10.47 -11.52 -19.03
CA GLN A 1060 10.80 -11.77 -17.63
C GLN A 1060 9.77 -12.71 -16.96
N GLU A 1061 10.25 -13.52 -16.00
CA GLU A 1061 9.41 -14.48 -15.27
C GLU A 1061 8.27 -13.78 -14.51
N ASP A 1062 8.56 -12.66 -13.85
CA ASP A 1062 7.67 -11.90 -12.95
C ASP A 1062 6.90 -10.73 -13.63
N CYS A 1063 6.46 -10.91 -14.88
CA CYS A 1063 5.67 -9.89 -15.58
C CYS A 1063 4.26 -9.69 -14.95
N ARG A 1064 4.10 -8.65 -14.12
CA ARG A 1064 2.84 -8.36 -13.38
C ARG A 1064 1.67 -7.91 -14.27
N ILE A 1065 1.95 -7.35 -15.44
CA ILE A 1065 0.97 -6.66 -16.30
C ILE A 1065 1.00 -7.25 -17.71
N GLN A 1066 1.02 -8.58 -17.79
CA GLN A 1066 1.16 -9.30 -19.06
C GLN A 1066 0.12 -8.87 -20.09
N PHE A 1067 -1.16 -8.75 -19.71
CA PHE A 1067 -2.23 -8.39 -20.63
C PHE A 1067 -2.08 -6.95 -21.14
N SER A 1068 -1.84 -5.98 -20.26
CA SER A 1068 -1.83 -4.57 -20.67
C SER A 1068 -0.63 -4.21 -21.54
N ILE A 1069 0.51 -4.91 -21.41
CA ILE A 1069 1.69 -4.68 -22.27
C ILE A 1069 1.43 -5.11 -23.72
N THR A 1070 0.59 -6.12 -23.96
CA THR A 1070 0.31 -6.60 -25.33
C THR A 1070 -0.39 -5.55 -26.19
N HIS A 1071 -1.20 -4.67 -25.56
CA HIS A 1071 -1.96 -3.64 -26.26
C HIS A 1071 -1.08 -2.60 -26.97
N PRO A 1072 -0.11 -1.93 -26.32
CA PRO A 1072 0.82 -1.02 -27.00
C PRO A 1072 1.93 -1.73 -27.77
N LEU A 1073 2.30 -2.98 -27.42
CA LEU A 1073 3.38 -3.70 -28.10
C LEU A 1073 3.05 -4.04 -29.55
N LEU A 1074 1.82 -4.49 -29.84
CA LEU A 1074 1.41 -4.81 -31.21
C LEU A 1074 1.48 -3.58 -32.16
N PRO A 1075 0.88 -2.43 -31.84
CA PRO A 1075 1.04 -1.21 -32.63
C PRO A 1075 2.49 -0.79 -32.82
N LEU A 1076 3.36 -0.90 -31.80
CA LEU A 1076 4.80 -0.57 -31.95
C LEU A 1076 5.48 -1.46 -32.98
N ILE A 1077 5.21 -2.77 -32.96
CA ILE A 1077 5.77 -3.73 -33.92
C ILE A 1077 5.26 -3.44 -35.34
N LEU A 1078 3.97 -3.11 -35.49
CA LEU A 1078 3.40 -2.80 -36.80
C LEU A 1078 3.90 -1.46 -37.36
N LEU A 1079 4.09 -0.45 -36.51
CA LEU A 1079 4.56 0.88 -36.91
C LEU A 1079 6.02 0.88 -37.37
N ASP A 1080 6.90 0.08 -36.74
CA ASP A 1080 8.32 -0.03 -37.11
C ASP A 1080 8.75 -1.50 -37.25
N SER A 1081 8.12 -2.18 -38.22
CA SER A 1081 8.37 -3.60 -38.51
C SER A 1081 9.80 -3.88 -38.98
N GLU A 1082 10.44 -2.90 -39.61
CA GLU A 1082 11.84 -2.98 -40.04
C GLU A 1082 12.77 -3.05 -38.82
N TYR A 1083 12.61 -2.12 -37.87
CA TYR A 1083 13.41 -2.15 -36.64
C TYR A 1083 13.15 -3.40 -35.81
N TYR A 1084 11.89 -3.85 -35.68
CA TYR A 1084 11.57 -5.09 -34.98
C TYR A 1084 12.30 -6.29 -35.62
N THR A 1085 12.32 -6.38 -36.95
CA THR A 1085 13.04 -7.44 -37.68
C THR A 1085 14.54 -7.34 -37.48
N GLN A 1086 15.11 -6.13 -37.51
CA GLN A 1086 16.52 -5.90 -37.21
C GLN A 1086 16.87 -6.24 -35.75
N LEU A 1087 16.00 -5.93 -34.80
CA LEU A 1087 16.17 -6.29 -33.38
C LEU A 1087 16.12 -7.80 -33.20
N ARG A 1088 15.11 -8.49 -33.77
CA ARG A 1088 15.01 -9.96 -33.79
C ARG A 1088 16.29 -10.59 -34.34
N ASN A 1089 16.77 -10.11 -35.48
CA ASN A 1089 17.97 -10.66 -36.12
C ASN A 1089 19.23 -10.42 -35.28
N ARG A 1090 19.38 -9.26 -34.63
CA ARG A 1090 20.48 -8.98 -33.71
C ARG A 1090 20.44 -9.87 -32.47
N VAL A 1091 19.26 -10.12 -31.92
CA VAL A 1091 19.06 -11.04 -30.78
C VAL A 1091 19.39 -12.48 -31.18
N ILE A 1092 18.99 -12.92 -32.38
CA ILE A 1092 19.34 -14.25 -32.88
C ILE A 1092 20.84 -14.35 -33.17
N ALA A 1093 21.47 -13.29 -33.67
CA ALA A 1093 22.90 -13.27 -33.94
C ALA A 1093 23.76 -13.29 -32.66
N SER A 1094 23.25 -12.75 -31.54
CA SER A 1094 23.94 -12.81 -30.25
C SER A 1094 23.82 -14.16 -29.54
N LEU A 1095 23.03 -15.10 -30.08
CA LEU A 1095 22.83 -16.44 -29.55
C LEU A 1095 23.83 -17.46 -30.13
N PRO A 1096 24.26 -18.49 -29.36
CA PRO A 1096 25.06 -19.61 -29.87
C PRO A 1096 24.37 -20.35 -31.03
N THR A 1097 25.12 -20.77 -32.05
CA THR A 1097 24.61 -21.35 -33.32
C THR A 1097 23.63 -22.52 -33.13
N GLY A 1098 23.81 -23.35 -32.11
CA GLY A 1098 22.89 -24.46 -31.80
C GLY A 1098 21.51 -24.04 -31.25
N ARG A 1099 21.34 -22.78 -30.82
CA ARG A 1099 20.11 -22.24 -30.22
C ARG A 1099 19.38 -21.23 -31.11
N GLN A 1100 20.04 -20.73 -32.15
CA GLN A 1100 19.51 -19.72 -33.08
C GLN A 1100 18.21 -20.18 -33.76
N GLU A 1101 18.16 -21.43 -34.25
CA GLU A 1101 16.99 -21.96 -34.96
C GLU A 1101 15.76 -22.08 -34.04
N ALA A 1102 15.97 -22.50 -32.79
CA ALA A 1102 14.88 -22.66 -31.81
C ALA A 1102 14.29 -21.31 -31.41
N VAL A 1103 15.15 -20.30 -31.16
CA VAL A 1103 14.71 -18.93 -30.82
C VAL A 1103 14.07 -18.24 -32.03
N SER A 1104 14.55 -18.50 -33.25
CA SER A 1104 13.89 -18.02 -34.47
C SER A 1104 12.45 -18.53 -34.58
N LYS A 1105 12.22 -19.83 -34.33
CA LYS A 1105 10.87 -20.43 -34.31
C LYS A 1105 9.99 -19.86 -33.20
N LEU A 1106 10.55 -19.46 -32.06
CA LEU A 1106 9.79 -18.79 -31.00
C LEU A 1106 9.32 -17.41 -31.45
N PHE A 1107 10.20 -16.59 -32.02
CA PHE A 1107 9.81 -15.26 -32.55
C PHE A 1107 8.83 -15.37 -33.73
N GLU A 1108 8.91 -16.40 -34.56
CA GLU A 1108 7.89 -16.68 -35.60
C GLU A 1108 6.52 -16.95 -35.00
N LYS A 1109 6.43 -17.77 -33.94
CA LYS A 1109 5.18 -18.04 -33.23
C LYS A 1109 4.55 -16.81 -32.58
N LEU A 1110 5.34 -15.78 -32.28
CA LEU A 1110 4.82 -14.53 -31.69
C LEU A 1110 3.95 -13.75 -32.69
N MET A 1111 4.35 -13.72 -33.96
CA MET A 1111 3.66 -12.98 -35.04
C MET A 1111 2.81 -13.90 -35.93
N ASP A 1112 2.59 -15.15 -35.52
CA ASP A 1112 1.82 -16.14 -36.29
C ASP A 1112 0.34 -15.74 -36.42
N GLU A 1113 -0.18 -15.74 -37.65
CA GLU A 1113 -1.54 -15.27 -38.00
C GLU A 1113 -1.86 -13.83 -37.53
N VAL A 1114 -0.85 -12.97 -37.35
CA VAL A 1114 -1.04 -11.54 -37.03
C VAL A 1114 -1.09 -10.73 -38.32
N GLU A 1115 -2.22 -10.10 -38.59
CA GLU A 1115 -2.42 -9.27 -39.79
C GLU A 1115 -1.95 -7.82 -39.56
N PHE A 1116 -1.74 -7.05 -40.64
CA PHE A 1116 -1.42 -5.62 -40.58
C PHE A 1116 -2.69 -4.78 -40.32
N ASN A 1117 -3.33 -4.99 -39.16
CA ASN A 1117 -4.46 -4.19 -38.70
C ASN A 1117 -4.54 -4.18 -37.16
N LEU A 1118 -5.31 -3.26 -36.60
CA LEU A 1118 -5.52 -3.15 -35.16
C LEU A 1118 -6.93 -3.58 -34.72
N ALA A 1119 -7.55 -4.51 -35.47
CA ALA A 1119 -8.87 -5.05 -35.13
C ALA A 1119 -8.84 -5.81 -33.80
N GLY A 1120 -9.98 -5.86 -33.08
CA GLY A 1120 -10.09 -6.54 -31.79
C GLY A 1120 -9.65 -8.01 -31.86
N ALA A 1121 -10.10 -8.74 -32.88
CA ALA A 1121 -9.71 -10.13 -33.09
C ALA A 1121 -8.19 -10.32 -33.28
N ASN A 1122 -7.53 -9.39 -33.98
CA ASN A 1122 -6.07 -9.45 -34.21
C ASN A 1122 -5.28 -9.14 -32.92
N ARG A 1123 -5.77 -8.18 -32.12
CA ARG A 1123 -5.22 -7.89 -30.77
C ARG A 1123 -5.35 -9.07 -29.83
N ASP A 1124 -6.51 -9.73 -29.81
CA ASP A 1124 -6.74 -10.92 -28.98
C ASP A 1124 -5.84 -12.07 -29.43
N LYS A 1125 -5.66 -12.24 -30.74
CA LYS A 1125 -4.75 -13.24 -31.30
C LYS A 1125 -3.30 -13.01 -30.88
N PHE A 1126 -2.80 -11.78 -31.02
CA PHE A 1126 -1.45 -11.43 -30.57
C PHE A 1126 -1.27 -11.67 -29.07
N THR A 1127 -2.26 -11.32 -28.24
CA THR A 1127 -2.25 -11.57 -26.79
C THR A 1127 -2.13 -13.06 -26.46
N GLN A 1128 -2.83 -13.92 -27.21
CA GLN A 1128 -2.71 -15.37 -27.09
C GLN A 1128 -1.31 -15.85 -27.53
N ASN A 1129 -0.78 -15.31 -28.63
CA ASN A 1129 0.56 -15.66 -29.13
C ASN A 1129 1.65 -15.29 -28.13
N VAL A 1130 1.56 -14.14 -27.47
CA VAL A 1130 2.48 -13.72 -26.40
C VAL A 1130 2.45 -14.72 -25.24
N SER A 1131 1.27 -15.17 -24.84
CA SER A 1131 1.11 -16.17 -23.78
C SER A 1131 1.71 -17.53 -24.17
N ARG A 1132 1.50 -17.97 -25.42
CA ARG A 1132 2.11 -19.19 -25.98
C ARG A 1132 3.63 -19.07 -26.10
N PHE A 1133 4.12 -17.89 -26.52
CA PHE A 1133 5.53 -17.57 -26.64
C PHE A 1133 6.23 -17.68 -25.28
N LYS A 1134 5.66 -17.09 -24.22
CA LYS A 1134 6.19 -17.21 -22.85
C LYS A 1134 6.23 -18.67 -22.36
N HIS A 1135 5.16 -19.43 -22.59
CA HIS A 1135 5.12 -20.85 -22.23
C HIS A 1135 6.19 -21.67 -23.00
N ALA A 1136 6.30 -21.46 -24.31
CA ALA A 1136 7.27 -22.15 -25.15
C ALA A 1136 8.72 -21.75 -24.83
N LEU A 1137 8.95 -20.49 -24.44
CA LEU A 1137 10.23 -20.02 -23.93
C LEU A 1137 10.60 -20.73 -22.61
N GLY A 1138 9.65 -20.84 -21.68
CA GLY A 1138 9.85 -21.59 -20.43
C GLY A 1138 10.11 -23.08 -20.65
N GLU A 1139 9.50 -23.71 -21.66
CA GLU A 1139 9.82 -25.09 -22.05
C GLU A 1139 11.17 -25.20 -22.76
N PHE A 1140 11.54 -24.23 -23.60
CA PHE A 1140 12.84 -24.19 -24.26
C PHE A 1140 13.98 -24.19 -23.23
N ILE A 1141 13.89 -23.32 -22.21
CA ILE A 1141 14.89 -23.22 -21.14
C ILE A 1141 14.98 -24.55 -20.35
N LYS A 1142 13.84 -25.21 -20.08
CA LYS A 1142 13.80 -26.55 -19.43
C LYS A 1142 14.35 -27.68 -20.30
N SER A 1143 14.17 -27.61 -21.62
CA SER A 1143 14.59 -28.66 -22.57
C SER A 1143 16.09 -28.62 -22.88
N SER A 1144 16.72 -27.44 -22.81
CA SER A 1144 18.17 -27.28 -22.99
C SER A 1144 19.00 -27.92 -21.88
N SER A 1145 18.41 -28.23 -20.73
CA SER A 1145 19.11 -28.85 -19.59
C SER A 1145 18.83 -30.35 -19.42
N THR A 1146 17.76 -30.89 -20.04
CA THR A 1146 17.38 -32.32 -19.94
C THR A 1146 18.11 -33.24 -20.93
N LYS A 1147 18.61 -32.76 -22.07
CA LYS A 1147 19.34 -33.59 -23.05
C LYS A 1147 20.70 -34.13 -22.55
N VAL A 1148 21.15 -33.73 -21.36
CA VAL A 1148 22.42 -34.21 -20.76
C VAL A 1148 22.21 -35.48 -19.92
N SER A 1149 21.00 -35.80 -19.46
CA SER A 1149 20.76 -36.99 -18.61
C SER A 1149 20.57 -38.30 -19.39
N ASP A 1150 20.17 -38.25 -20.65
CA ASP A 1150 19.92 -39.48 -21.44
C ASP A 1150 21.16 -40.01 -22.18
N VAL A 1151 22.22 -39.21 -22.31
CA VAL A 1151 23.48 -39.64 -22.96
C VAL A 1151 24.37 -40.46 -22.02
N SER A 1152 24.14 -40.41 -20.70
CA SER A 1152 24.87 -41.22 -19.72
C SER A 1152 24.31 -42.63 -19.50
N ALA A 1153 23.19 -43.00 -20.15
CA ALA A 1153 22.51 -44.29 -19.94
C ALA A 1153 22.68 -45.32 -21.06
N MET A 1154 23.33 -45.01 -22.19
CA MET A 1154 23.60 -45.99 -23.24
C MET A 1154 24.97 -45.75 -23.88
N ASN A 1155 26.02 -46.41 -23.36
CA ASN A 1155 27.13 -46.93 -24.16
C ASN A 1155 28.06 -47.83 -23.30
N ASN A 1156 27.78 -49.13 -23.33
CA ASN A 1156 28.71 -50.19 -22.94
C ASN A 1156 28.88 -51.13 -24.15
N SER A 1157 29.86 -50.85 -25.02
CA SER A 1157 30.62 -51.84 -25.79
C SER A 1157 31.60 -51.15 -26.75
N GLU A 1158 32.88 -51.38 -26.48
CA GLU A 1158 34.10 -51.39 -27.33
C GLU A 1158 34.20 -50.66 -28.69
N GLN A 1159 35.39 -50.06 -28.85
CA GLN A 1159 36.17 -49.70 -30.06
C GLN A 1159 36.03 -48.29 -30.70
N ALA A 1160 37.13 -47.53 -30.50
CA ALA A 1160 37.75 -46.48 -31.31
C ALA A 1160 37.00 -45.87 -32.52
N HIS A 1161 36.69 -44.57 -32.44
CA HIS A 1161 37.28 -43.53 -33.32
C HIS A 1161 36.84 -42.11 -32.89
N THR A 1162 37.63 -41.15 -33.35
CA THR A 1162 37.74 -39.73 -32.97
C THR A 1162 36.48 -38.88 -33.12
N GLY A 1163 36.20 -38.06 -32.10
CA GLY A 1163 35.26 -36.93 -32.16
C GLY A 1163 35.24 -36.17 -30.84
N ASN A 1164 36.10 -35.16 -30.69
CA ASN A 1164 36.07 -34.23 -29.56
C ASN A 1164 34.79 -33.39 -29.63
N THR A 1165 33.95 -33.49 -28.61
CA THR A 1165 33.01 -32.42 -28.22
C THR A 1165 33.28 -32.07 -26.77
N ASP A 1166 33.84 -30.87 -26.58
CA ASP A 1166 34.21 -30.28 -25.30
C ASP A 1166 32.98 -30.02 -24.39
N PRO A 1167 33.06 -30.21 -23.06
CA PRO A 1167 31.98 -29.89 -22.12
C PRO A 1167 31.88 -28.39 -21.75
N SER A 1168 32.50 -27.46 -22.49
CA SER A 1168 32.69 -26.06 -22.05
C SER A 1168 31.67 -25.02 -22.53
N ASP A 1169 30.60 -25.40 -23.23
CA ASP A 1169 29.64 -24.43 -23.83
C ASP A 1169 28.39 -24.12 -22.97
N MET A 1170 28.48 -24.24 -21.64
CA MET A 1170 27.33 -23.96 -20.75
C MET A 1170 27.37 -22.52 -20.20
N GLU A 1171 27.22 -21.53 -21.09
CA GLU A 1171 26.78 -20.19 -20.72
C GLU A 1171 25.27 -20.18 -20.44
N TYR A 1172 24.90 -19.70 -19.25
CA TYR A 1172 23.52 -19.38 -18.87
C TYR A 1172 22.98 -18.28 -19.79
N PHE A 1173 21.84 -18.53 -20.44
CA PHE A 1173 21.27 -17.62 -21.43
C PHE A 1173 20.04 -16.89 -20.88
N CYS A 1174 20.14 -15.56 -20.72
CA CYS A 1174 19.02 -14.70 -20.36
C CYS A 1174 18.54 -13.91 -21.58
N LEU A 1175 17.42 -14.34 -22.19
CA LEU A 1175 16.88 -13.73 -23.41
C LEU A 1175 16.55 -12.24 -23.23
N SER A 1176 16.12 -11.82 -22.04
CA SER A 1176 15.85 -10.41 -21.75
C SER A 1176 17.12 -9.55 -21.76
N SER A 1177 18.24 -10.07 -21.23
CA SER A 1177 19.54 -9.40 -21.30
C SER A 1177 20.03 -9.31 -22.74
N ALA A 1178 19.92 -10.40 -23.50
CA ALA A 1178 20.27 -10.41 -24.93
C ALA A 1178 19.48 -9.38 -25.76
N ILE A 1179 18.20 -9.14 -25.44
CA ILE A 1179 17.36 -8.11 -26.09
C ILE A 1179 17.84 -6.69 -25.78
N VAL A 1180 18.17 -6.42 -24.51
CA VAL A 1180 18.64 -5.10 -24.07
C VAL A 1180 20.04 -4.82 -24.64
N GLU A 1181 20.92 -5.82 -24.66
CA GLU A 1181 22.26 -5.72 -25.27
C GLU A 1181 22.19 -5.56 -26.78
N ALA A 1182 21.38 -6.37 -27.47
CA ALA A 1182 21.18 -6.26 -28.92
C ALA A 1182 20.60 -4.89 -29.33
N ALA A 1183 19.84 -4.25 -28.45
CA ALA A 1183 19.32 -2.90 -28.64
C ALA A 1183 20.33 -1.78 -28.31
N GLY A 1184 21.48 -2.10 -27.71
CA GLY A 1184 22.48 -1.11 -27.28
C GLY A 1184 22.09 -0.30 -26.05
N LEU A 1185 21.17 -0.82 -25.21
CA LEU A 1185 20.59 -0.14 -24.04
C LEU A 1185 21.11 -0.65 -22.70
N GLY A 1186 22.20 -1.44 -22.69
CA GLY A 1186 22.73 -2.15 -21.51
C GLY A 1186 23.19 -1.27 -20.33
N THR A 1187 23.21 0.05 -20.47
CA THR A 1187 23.54 1.02 -19.39
C THR A 1187 22.34 1.84 -18.91
N VAL A 1188 21.16 1.66 -19.50
CA VAL A 1188 19.99 2.55 -19.35
C VAL A 1188 18.82 1.88 -18.61
N LEU A 1189 18.86 0.56 -18.45
CA LEU A 1189 18.05 -0.26 -17.55
C LEU A 1189 18.94 -0.76 -16.41
#